data_AF-K9YRY2-F1
#
_entry.id   AF-K9YRY2-F1
#
_cell.length_a   1.000
_cell.length_b   1.000
_cell.length_c   1.000
_cell.angle_alpha   90.00
_cell.angle_beta   90.00
_cell.angle_gamma   90.00
#
_symmetry.space_group_name_H-M   'P 1'
#
loop_
_entity.id
_entity.type
_entity.pdbx_description
1 polymer ?
#
loop_
_entity_poly.entity_id
_entity_poly.type
_entity_poly.pdbx_seq_one_letter_code
_entity_poly.pdbx_strand_id
1 'polypeptide(L)'
;MISASGGSSVARPQLYQTVPLSKLSQAEQQDRFLEKGELQELNTFFQLGTKRIEIAQIITRNSELIVSRAANRIFTGGSPMAYLEKPREEAPAMVAANGEEQDIGRQMQLGTVSYQESSGGGLLEGLRSLFSLSGSSSVPVPPGFRPINVSRYGPKNMQKSLRDLSWMLRYVTYAIVAGDPNIITVNVRGLREIIENACSSDATIVALGEMQAAAVSYFRQDEDDRANVEQYFQVLINEFKAPTPSTKLRQRPSGDKQGLELPQSYFNAAENRPKYAMKPGLSNSEKQAAVKAAYRQVFERDITRAYSLSISDLESKVKNCEISMKEFIRRLGKSPLYRKQFYEPYINSRALELAFRHFLGRGPSSREEVQTYFSIVSNGGLSALIDALVDSQEYSDYFGEETVPYIRGLGEEAQECRNWGMQQDLFNYSAPFRKIPQFITTYAQYNRPLADQHPYGSGNDPLEIQFGAIFPKETRNPSKSPAPFGKDTRRILINRGPATYNQTGNPKARGLFPGSLGPKVFRADGMAFSGLTDKTNNSYSVKYSESSSQKLILACYRQVFGRDVYDGQRMKTAEIKLENGEITVREFIRMLAKSELFRKLYWTSLYVTKSVEYIHRRLLGRPTYGRQEINKYFDICAKKGFYALVDAILDTTEYSETFGEDTVPYERYLTPGGLQLRTRTNNLRKDVGTEVQKEVTPRYTELGQVSEERSEPDVQYRIKQGVNKRREQTKQFKLTNLYDKVAVKTVIGAAYRQVFERDIEPYVVKAEFTNLESKLGNGEITVKEFIEGLGCSDLYVKEFYTPYPNTKVIELGTKHFLGRAPLNQKEIQKYNQLLASKGIRAFVKALVNSMEYSQVFGEDVVPYRRYPTLPAANFPNTESLYNKLTKQDDELVVPSFETTRSKMDNGKLPLAAQANGTNGAGKTAQYLELARSMNAPETVQESAARIFRHSPQANRSQTQEVIDAVYAQLLDVPQAQVPDEFRLQSWEAAFLAGDCTVRELVKAVAKSDLYQQRFVIPYPNPKVAETLDRHLLGRTASSIEINEMTRLLTEKGLHAVVDHIVDGAEYDRFFGDMVVPYSKGN
;
A
#
# COMPACT_ATOMS: atom_id res chain seq x y z
N MET A 1 10.72 23.50 -1.84
CA MET A 1 10.53 23.32 -0.38
C MET A 1 11.43 22.16 0.04
N ILE A 2 12.26 22.32 1.08
CA ILE A 2 13.15 21.26 1.57
C ILE A 2 12.31 20.31 2.43
N SER A 3 12.20 19.04 2.04
CA SER A 3 11.35 18.04 2.70
C SER A 3 12.10 17.11 3.66
N ALA A 4 13.44 17.13 3.65
CA ALA A 4 14.27 16.25 4.45
C ALA A 4 15.55 16.95 4.92
N SER A 5 16.21 16.39 5.94
CA SER A 5 17.50 16.87 6.41
C SER A 5 18.40 15.70 6.79
N GLY A 6 19.69 15.80 6.45
CA GLY A 6 20.72 14.88 6.93
C GLY A 6 21.13 15.14 8.37
N GLY A 7 20.58 16.18 9.01
CA GLY A 7 21.01 16.70 10.31
C GLY A 7 22.04 17.82 10.18
N SER A 8 22.13 18.67 11.20
CA SER A 8 23.18 19.68 11.34
C SER A 8 24.13 19.26 12.45
N SER A 9 25.30 18.75 12.08
CA SER A 9 26.36 18.44 13.04
C SER A 9 27.05 19.74 13.45
N VAL A 10 27.40 19.87 14.73
CA VAL A 10 28.16 21.03 15.23
C VAL A 10 29.59 20.92 14.73
N ALA A 11 29.87 21.55 13.60
CA ALA A 11 31.22 21.67 13.08
C ALA A 11 31.81 23.01 13.52
N ARG A 12 32.96 22.96 14.19
CA ARG A 12 33.73 24.16 14.53
C ARG A 12 34.89 24.26 13.54
N PRO A 13 34.91 25.26 12.64
CA PRO A 13 36.03 25.42 11.73
C PRO A 13 37.28 25.76 12.54
N GLN A 14 38.41 25.16 12.17
CA GLN A 14 39.69 25.53 12.75
C GLN A 14 40.05 26.93 12.27
N LEU A 15 40.34 27.83 13.21
CA LEU A 15 40.65 29.23 12.91
C LEU A 15 42.15 29.45 12.72
N TYR A 16 42.97 28.82 13.56
CA TYR A 16 44.43 28.91 13.56
C TYR A 16 45.02 27.74 14.36
N GLN A 17 46.32 27.50 14.20
CA GLN A 17 47.04 26.49 14.96
C GLN A 17 47.86 27.14 16.09
N THR A 18 48.10 26.37 17.16
CA THR A 18 49.05 26.71 18.22
C THR A 18 50.07 25.59 18.32
N VAL A 19 51.24 25.88 18.91
CA VAL A 19 52.26 24.84 19.12
C VAL A 19 51.70 23.66 19.92
N PRO A 20 51.00 23.84 21.07
CA PRO A 20 50.43 22.70 21.78
C PRO A 20 49.41 21.92 20.98
N LEU A 21 48.50 22.61 20.28
CA LEU A 21 47.43 21.95 19.53
C LEU A 21 47.99 21.15 18.35
N SER A 22 48.96 21.68 17.61
CA SER A 22 49.56 21.00 16.46
C SER A 22 50.28 19.71 16.86
N LYS A 23 51.05 19.72 17.96
CA LYS A 23 51.78 18.52 18.44
C LYS A 23 50.83 17.47 19.00
N LEU A 24 49.82 17.88 19.77
CA LEU A 24 48.81 16.96 20.28
C LEU A 24 48.00 16.32 19.14
N SER A 25 47.59 17.13 18.16
CA SER A 25 46.88 16.68 16.97
C SER A 25 47.70 15.68 16.16
N GLN A 26 49.00 15.92 15.94
CA GLN A 26 49.88 14.98 15.22
C GLN A 26 49.93 13.61 15.89
N ALA A 27 50.14 13.56 17.20
CA ALA A 27 50.18 12.30 17.96
C ALA A 27 48.82 11.58 17.97
N GLU A 28 47.72 12.34 18.12
CA GLU A 28 46.34 11.82 18.11
C GLU A 28 46.00 11.20 16.75
N GLN A 29 46.28 11.90 15.65
CA GLN A 29 46.03 11.41 14.29
C GLN A 29 46.84 10.15 13.94
N GLN A 30 47.83 9.79 14.75
CA GLN A 30 48.65 8.59 14.60
C GLN A 30 48.34 7.48 15.62
N ASP A 31 47.36 7.69 16.52
CA ASP A 31 47.07 6.85 17.67
C ASP A 31 48.32 6.56 18.54
N ARG A 32 49.26 7.51 18.56
CA ARG A 32 50.53 7.42 19.31
C ARG A 32 50.39 8.14 20.65
N PHE A 33 51.19 7.72 21.62
CA PHE A 33 51.53 8.60 22.72
C PHE A 33 52.62 9.57 22.26
N LEU A 34 52.64 10.77 22.85
CA LEU A 34 53.62 11.80 22.53
C LEU A 34 55.04 11.24 22.68
N GLU A 35 55.86 11.51 21.67
CA GLU A 35 57.26 11.11 21.69
C GLU A 35 58.10 12.09 22.53
N LYS A 36 59.28 11.66 22.96
CA LYS A 36 60.17 12.47 23.81
C LYS A 36 60.50 13.83 23.17
N GLY A 37 60.67 13.89 21.85
CA GLY A 37 60.92 15.13 21.12
C GLY A 37 59.75 16.11 21.17
N GLU A 38 58.52 15.61 20.95
CA GLU A 38 57.30 16.41 21.02
C GLU A 38 57.05 16.93 22.45
N LEU A 39 57.30 16.09 23.46
CA LEU A 39 57.24 16.49 24.87
C LEU A 39 58.28 17.55 25.23
N GLN A 40 59.49 17.44 24.69
CA GLN A 40 60.53 18.45 24.87
C GLN A 40 60.10 19.78 24.26
N GLU A 41 59.54 19.77 23.05
CA GLU A 41 59.04 20.98 22.39
C GLU A 41 57.89 21.64 23.18
N LEU A 42 56.93 20.84 23.67
CA LEU A 42 55.88 21.33 24.56
C LEU A 42 56.45 21.93 25.85
N ASN A 43 57.44 21.28 26.45
CA ASN A 43 58.11 21.80 27.64
C ASN A 43 58.81 23.13 27.34
N THR A 44 59.55 23.24 26.23
CA THR A 44 60.16 24.52 25.82
C THR A 44 59.11 25.60 25.59
N PHE A 45 57.96 25.25 25.00
CA PHE A 45 56.85 26.17 24.84
C PHE A 45 56.37 26.66 26.21
N PHE A 46 56.01 25.78 27.15
CA PHE A 46 55.47 26.23 28.43
C PHE A 46 56.48 27.00 29.30
N GLN A 47 57.77 26.63 29.26
CA GLN A 47 58.83 27.36 29.96
C GLN A 47 58.98 28.81 29.49
N LEU A 48 58.85 29.05 28.18
CA LEU A 48 58.89 30.40 27.59
C LEU A 48 57.55 31.15 27.65
N GLY A 49 56.52 30.57 28.30
CA GLY A 49 55.17 31.13 28.33
C GLY A 49 55.08 32.50 29.01
N THR A 50 55.77 32.68 30.15
CA THR A 50 55.78 33.96 30.90
C THR A 50 56.35 35.10 30.06
N LYS A 51 57.52 34.88 29.45
CA LYS A 51 58.15 35.84 28.53
C LYS A 51 57.20 36.29 27.41
N ARG A 52 56.49 35.35 26.76
CA ARG A 52 55.55 35.69 25.67
C ARG A 52 54.35 36.50 26.15
N ILE A 53 53.87 36.26 27.36
CA ILE A 53 52.82 37.08 27.99
C ILE A 53 53.34 38.48 28.30
N GLU A 54 54.55 38.60 28.85
CA GLU A 54 55.19 39.89 29.15
C GLU A 54 55.39 40.73 27.88
N ILE A 55 55.90 40.12 26.79
CA ILE A 55 56.02 40.75 25.48
C ILE A 55 54.65 41.27 25.01
N ALA A 56 53.62 40.42 25.05
CA ALA A 56 52.27 40.79 24.63
C ALA A 56 51.69 41.92 25.49
N GLN A 57 51.94 41.93 26.81
CA GLN A 57 51.52 43.00 27.72
C GLN A 57 52.20 44.33 27.41
N ILE A 58 53.51 44.32 27.14
CA ILE A 58 54.27 45.52 26.79
C ILE A 58 53.74 46.13 25.48
N ILE A 59 53.52 45.30 24.45
CA ILE A 59 52.97 45.75 23.17
C ILE A 59 51.53 46.27 23.35
N THR A 60 50.71 45.58 24.14
CA THR A 60 49.31 45.97 24.36
C THR A 60 49.21 47.29 25.13
N ARG A 61 50.02 47.47 26.19
CA ARG A 61 50.07 48.70 26.98
C ARG A 61 50.49 49.91 26.14
N ASN A 62 51.39 49.72 25.19
CA ASN A 62 51.90 50.77 24.31
C ASN A 62 51.22 50.81 22.92
N SER A 63 50.11 50.10 22.74
CA SER A 63 49.47 49.91 21.43
C SER A 63 49.04 51.24 20.78
N GLU A 64 48.50 52.18 21.55
CA GLU A 64 48.11 53.51 21.05
C GLU A 64 49.34 54.30 20.53
N LEU A 65 50.48 54.22 21.22
CA LEU A 65 51.72 54.89 20.81
C LEU A 65 52.32 54.24 19.55
N ILE A 66 52.28 52.91 19.46
CA ILE A 66 52.75 52.17 18.29
C ILE A 66 51.90 52.50 17.05
N VAL A 67 50.57 52.47 17.18
CA VAL A 67 49.65 52.76 16.07
C VAL A 67 49.71 54.23 15.68
N SER A 68 49.79 55.17 16.63
CA SER A 68 49.90 56.60 16.33
C SER A 68 51.18 56.96 15.59
N ARG A 69 52.32 56.37 15.97
CA ARG A 69 53.60 56.56 15.28
C ARG A 69 53.54 56.09 13.82
N ALA A 70 52.92 54.93 13.57
CA ALA A 70 52.70 54.42 12.22
C ALA A 70 51.69 55.27 11.42
N ALA A 71 50.59 55.68 12.03
CA ALA A 71 49.56 56.50 11.38
C ALA A 71 50.09 57.88 10.97
N ASN A 72 50.88 58.53 11.82
CA ASN A 72 51.51 59.83 11.52
C ASN A 72 52.54 59.75 10.38
N ARG A 73 53.08 58.56 10.08
CA ARG A 73 54.00 58.35 8.96
C ARG A 73 53.27 58.30 7.61
N ILE A 74 52.03 57.82 7.59
CA ILE A 74 51.27 57.58 6.35
C ILE A 74 50.15 58.59 6.10
N PHE A 75 49.68 59.31 7.12
CA PHE A 75 48.61 60.30 7.01
C PHE A 75 49.13 61.73 7.22
N THR A 76 48.58 62.69 6.48
CA THR A 76 48.89 64.13 6.61
C THR A 76 47.62 64.97 6.64
N GLY A 77 47.67 66.15 7.25
CA GLY A 77 46.55 67.12 7.23
C GLY A 77 45.46 66.93 8.29
N GLY A 78 45.79 66.35 9.45
CA GLY A 78 44.90 66.21 10.62
C GLY A 78 45.47 65.25 11.66
N SER A 79 44.86 65.13 12.85
CA SER A 79 45.22 64.11 13.85
C SER A 79 44.54 62.78 13.52
N PRO A 80 45.28 61.75 13.06
CA PRO A 80 44.68 60.46 12.69
C PRO A 80 44.00 59.78 13.88
N MET A 81 44.58 59.91 15.08
CA MET A 81 44.15 59.18 16.27
C MET A 81 42.72 59.50 16.73
N ALA A 82 42.17 60.64 16.31
CA ALA A 82 40.77 61.00 16.56
C ALA A 82 39.76 60.00 15.94
N TYR A 83 40.19 59.20 14.96
CA TYR A 83 39.36 58.21 14.26
C TYR A 83 39.56 56.77 14.76
N LEU A 84 40.38 56.54 15.80
CA LEU A 84 40.57 55.21 16.38
C LEU A 84 39.33 54.82 17.20
N GLU A 85 38.57 53.83 16.73
CA GLU A 85 37.48 53.24 17.51
C GLU A 85 38.06 52.36 18.63
N LYS A 86 37.82 52.77 19.88
CA LYS A 86 38.14 51.91 21.04
C LYS A 86 37.20 50.70 21.06
N PRO A 87 37.68 49.49 21.40
CA PRO A 87 36.81 48.36 21.62
C PRO A 87 35.77 48.72 22.69
N ARG A 88 34.50 48.38 22.49
CA ARG A 88 33.52 48.41 23.58
C ARG A 88 33.97 47.38 24.61
N GLU A 89 34.49 47.83 25.74
CA GLU A 89 34.63 46.97 26.92
C GLU A 89 33.21 46.64 27.37
N GLU A 90 32.76 45.39 27.15
CA GLU A 90 31.62 44.87 27.89
C GLU A 90 32.05 44.82 29.35
N ALA A 91 31.47 45.71 30.17
CA ALA A 91 31.73 45.73 31.60
C ALA A 91 31.51 44.30 32.16
N PRO A 92 32.46 43.75 32.95
CA PRO A 92 32.22 42.48 33.62
C PRO A 92 31.06 42.68 34.59
N ALA A 93 29.97 41.94 34.39
CA ALA A 93 28.85 41.87 35.32
C ALA A 93 29.34 41.20 36.62
N MET A 94 29.90 42.00 37.52
CA MET A 94 30.16 41.60 38.90
C MET A 94 28.85 41.79 39.68
N VAL A 95 28.20 40.69 40.03
CA VAL A 95 27.08 40.70 40.96
C VAL A 95 27.64 40.98 42.35
N ALA A 96 27.45 42.20 42.85
CA ALA A 96 27.64 42.51 44.25
C ALA A 96 26.40 42.06 45.05
N ALA A 97 26.63 41.43 46.19
CA ALA A 97 25.59 41.07 47.15
C ALA A 97 25.06 42.34 47.82
N ASN A 98 24.04 42.94 47.22
CA ASN A 98 22.90 43.63 47.84
C ASN A 98 22.17 44.38 46.73
N GLY A 99 20.97 43.91 46.39
CA GLY A 99 20.22 44.33 45.21
C GLY A 99 19.62 45.72 45.33
N GLU A 100 20.34 46.72 44.82
CA GLU A 100 19.76 47.95 44.28
C GLU A 100 20.43 48.31 42.95
N GLU A 101 19.62 48.51 41.91
CA GLU A 101 20.06 48.98 40.59
C GLU A 101 20.37 50.48 40.67
N GLN A 102 21.66 50.83 40.64
CA GLN A 102 22.09 52.20 40.33
C GLN A 102 22.41 52.35 38.84
N ASP A 103 21.64 53.21 38.20
CA ASP A 103 21.67 53.53 36.78
C ASP A 103 22.84 54.50 36.48
N ILE A 104 24.04 53.94 36.26
CA ILE A 104 25.28 54.72 35.96
C ILE A 104 25.31 55.20 34.49
N GLY A 105 24.23 55.01 33.73
CA GLY A 105 24.15 55.34 32.30
C GLY A 105 24.08 56.83 31.94
N ARG A 106 24.04 57.77 32.91
CA ARG A 106 23.72 59.19 32.63
C ARG A 106 24.73 60.24 33.08
N GLN A 107 25.95 59.86 33.46
CA GLN A 107 27.00 60.81 33.85
C GLN A 107 28.25 60.82 32.96
N MET A 108 28.31 60.01 31.90
CA MET A 108 29.45 59.96 30.95
C MET A 108 29.20 60.65 29.60
N GLN A 109 28.13 61.43 29.44
CA GLN A 109 27.83 62.17 28.19
C GLN A 109 28.14 63.66 28.22
N LEU A 110 28.68 64.20 29.31
CA LEU A 110 29.17 65.59 29.34
C LEU A 110 30.53 65.64 30.03
N GLY A 111 31.58 65.77 29.22
CA GLY A 111 32.95 65.92 29.71
C GLY A 111 33.94 66.07 28.56
N THR A 112 34.05 67.27 28.01
CA THR A 112 35.26 67.73 27.34
C THR A 112 36.42 67.66 28.33
N VAL A 113 37.18 66.57 28.33
CA VAL A 113 38.38 66.46 29.14
C VAL A 113 39.54 67.09 28.35
N SER A 114 39.76 68.35 28.67
CA SER A 114 41.02 69.05 28.49
C SER A 114 42.19 68.19 28.98
N TYR A 115 43.27 68.16 28.20
CA TYR A 115 44.59 67.70 28.63
C TYR A 115 44.89 68.21 30.04
N GLN A 116 45.00 67.30 31.00
CA GLN A 116 45.50 67.59 32.32
C GLN A 116 46.94 67.09 32.42
N GLU A 117 47.80 68.08 32.51
CA GLU A 117 49.24 68.09 32.68
C GLU A 117 49.64 67.39 34.00
N SER A 118 50.36 66.28 33.92
CA SER A 118 51.14 65.78 35.05
C SER A 118 52.50 66.49 35.04
N SER A 119 52.56 67.57 35.80
CA SER A 119 53.76 68.32 36.18
C SER A 119 54.88 67.40 36.67
N GLY A 120 56.04 67.44 36.02
CA GLY A 120 57.26 66.82 36.56
C GLY A 120 58.41 66.61 35.56
N GLY A 121 58.92 67.69 34.96
CA GLY A 121 60.29 67.75 34.43
C GLY A 121 60.52 67.37 32.97
N GLY A 122 61.00 68.34 32.18
CA GLY A 122 61.84 68.06 31.00
C GLY A 122 61.29 68.49 29.63
N LEU A 123 61.05 69.79 29.43
CA LEU A 123 60.74 70.42 28.13
C LEU A 123 61.81 70.15 27.03
N LEU A 124 62.97 69.60 27.41
CA LEU A 124 64.08 69.21 26.51
C LEU A 124 63.96 67.77 25.96
N GLU A 125 63.19 66.88 26.58
CA GLU A 125 63.00 65.49 26.10
C GLU A 125 62.02 65.45 24.91
N GLY A 126 60.99 66.31 24.95
CA GLY A 126 60.03 66.50 23.86
C GLY A 126 60.63 67.20 22.62
N LEU A 127 61.68 67.99 22.79
CA LEU A 127 62.45 68.55 21.68
C LEU A 127 63.44 67.53 21.09
N ARG A 128 63.94 66.56 21.86
CA ARG A 128 64.74 65.44 21.33
C ARG A 128 63.93 64.47 20.46
N SER A 129 62.65 64.24 20.76
CA SER A 129 61.78 63.44 19.88
C SER A 129 61.39 64.18 18.59
N LEU A 130 61.34 65.52 18.61
CA LEU A 130 61.12 66.35 17.43
C LEU A 130 62.40 66.55 16.57
N PHE A 131 63.58 66.66 17.18
CA PHE A 131 64.86 66.82 16.44
C PHE A 131 65.50 65.50 15.99
N SER A 132 65.14 64.34 16.57
CA SER A 132 65.57 63.03 16.07
C SER A 132 64.82 62.53 14.83
N LEU A 133 63.80 63.28 14.36
CA LEU A 133 63.07 62.99 13.10
C LEU A 133 63.87 63.32 11.83
N SER A 134 65.05 63.93 11.95
CA SER A 134 65.88 64.32 10.80
C SER A 134 67.15 63.49 10.60
N GLY A 135 67.36 62.43 11.38
CA GLY A 135 68.54 61.57 11.25
C GLY A 135 68.30 60.14 11.71
N SER A 136 68.22 59.21 10.77
CA SER A 136 68.12 57.74 10.93
C SER A 136 66.76 57.18 11.39
N SER A 137 65.75 57.27 10.51
CA SER A 137 64.67 56.27 10.53
C SER A 137 65.10 55.09 9.64
N SER A 138 65.18 53.89 10.22
CA SER A 138 65.74 52.69 9.59
C SER A 138 64.80 51.98 8.58
N VAL A 139 63.61 52.53 8.31
CA VAL A 139 62.60 51.89 7.46
C VAL A 139 62.61 52.53 6.06
N PRO A 140 63.03 51.80 5.00
CA PRO A 140 63.10 52.34 3.64
C PRO A 140 61.69 52.62 3.09
N VAL A 141 61.50 53.84 2.57
CA VAL A 141 60.26 54.26 1.91
C VAL A 141 60.32 53.85 0.42
N PRO A 142 59.27 53.20 -0.13
CA PRO A 142 59.24 52.86 -1.55
C PRO A 142 59.34 54.10 -2.47
N PRO A 143 60.05 54.02 -3.61
CA PRO A 143 60.18 55.14 -4.54
C PRO A 143 58.79 55.55 -5.09
N GLY A 144 58.40 56.80 -4.88
CA GLY A 144 57.10 57.34 -5.33
C GLY A 144 55.98 57.42 -4.27
N PHE A 145 56.26 57.04 -3.01
CA PHE A 145 55.30 57.13 -1.91
C PHE A 145 54.73 58.54 -1.69
N ARG A 146 53.41 58.66 -1.58
CA ARG A 146 52.71 59.89 -1.19
C ARG A 146 51.85 59.65 0.04
N PRO A 147 51.98 60.45 1.11
CA PRO A 147 51.14 60.31 2.29
C PRO A 147 49.67 60.64 1.95
N ILE A 148 48.76 59.92 2.60
CA ILE A 148 47.31 60.05 2.40
C ILE A 148 46.82 61.28 3.16
N ASN A 149 46.05 62.16 2.50
CA ASN A 149 45.49 63.33 3.17
C ASN A 149 44.18 62.97 3.89
N VAL A 150 44.13 63.21 5.20
CA VAL A 150 42.98 62.86 6.07
C VAL A 150 41.66 63.45 5.56
N SER A 151 41.68 64.71 5.11
CA SER A 151 40.47 65.42 4.63
C SER A 151 39.91 64.83 3.33
N ARG A 152 40.78 64.35 2.43
CA ARG A 152 40.37 63.74 1.15
C ARG A 152 39.98 62.27 1.30
N TYR A 153 40.53 61.58 2.29
CA TYR A 153 40.29 60.16 2.53
C TYR A 153 38.93 59.88 3.20
N GLY A 154 38.47 60.83 4.03
CA GLY A 154 37.16 60.78 4.68
C GLY A 154 37.14 59.92 5.96
N PRO A 155 36.20 60.21 6.89
CA PRO A 155 36.20 59.66 8.25
C PRO A 155 36.03 58.14 8.29
N LYS A 156 35.16 57.57 7.44
CA LYS A 156 34.88 56.13 7.39
C LYS A 156 36.08 55.31 6.93
N ASN A 157 36.85 55.82 5.96
CA ASN A 157 38.05 55.13 5.48
C ASN A 157 39.20 55.29 6.48
N MET A 158 39.33 56.46 7.12
CA MET A 158 40.27 56.67 8.23
C MET A 158 40.04 55.68 9.37
N GLN A 159 38.78 55.51 9.82
CA GLN A 159 38.41 54.55 10.85
C GLN A 159 38.83 53.12 10.48
N LYS A 160 38.53 52.69 9.24
CA LYS A 160 38.96 51.38 8.73
C LYS A 160 40.48 51.21 8.77
N SER A 161 41.23 52.18 8.27
CA SER A 161 42.70 52.10 8.25
C SER A 161 43.30 52.00 9.64
N LEU A 162 42.81 52.77 10.63
CA LEU A 162 43.31 52.69 12.00
C LEU A 162 42.87 51.41 12.72
N ARG A 163 41.64 50.95 12.46
CA ARG A 163 41.16 49.65 12.92
C ARG A 163 42.05 48.53 12.39
N ASP A 164 42.40 48.56 11.10
CA ASP A 164 43.22 47.53 10.47
C ASP A 164 44.64 47.53 11.04
N LEU A 165 45.27 48.70 11.26
CA LEU A 165 46.56 48.78 11.97
C LEU A 165 46.48 48.21 13.39
N SER A 166 45.40 48.52 14.11
CA SER A 166 45.15 47.94 15.45
C SER A 166 44.95 46.41 15.40
N TRP A 167 44.22 45.90 14.41
CA TRP A 167 44.03 44.46 14.20
C TRP A 167 45.33 43.73 13.87
N MET A 168 46.18 44.31 13.03
CA MET A 168 47.49 43.74 12.72
C MET A 168 48.36 43.65 13.97
N LEU A 169 48.36 44.68 14.82
CA LEU A 169 49.09 44.65 16.09
C LEU A 169 48.54 43.56 17.04
N ARG A 170 47.21 43.39 17.09
CA ARG A 170 46.56 42.34 17.89
C ARG A 170 46.86 40.93 17.37
N TYR A 171 46.89 40.73 16.05
CA TYR A 171 47.28 39.43 15.49
C TYR A 171 48.73 39.09 15.80
N VAL A 172 49.63 40.08 15.81
CA VAL A 172 51.02 39.86 16.25
C VAL A 172 51.07 39.44 17.72
N THR A 173 50.36 40.13 18.62
CA THR A 173 50.37 39.73 20.04
C THR A 173 49.73 38.36 20.26
N TYR A 174 48.64 38.03 19.54
CA TYR A 174 48.02 36.71 19.60
C TYR A 174 48.93 35.61 19.05
N ALA A 175 49.64 35.85 17.94
CA ALA A 175 50.58 34.90 17.36
C ALA A 175 51.77 34.63 18.30
N ILE A 176 52.31 35.68 18.94
CA ILE A 176 53.37 35.53 19.96
C ILE A 176 52.88 34.65 21.11
N VAL A 177 51.69 34.91 21.65
CA VAL A 177 51.13 34.11 22.76
C VAL A 177 50.84 32.66 22.32
N ALA A 178 50.34 32.46 21.10
CA ALA A 178 50.09 31.13 20.52
C ALA A 178 51.37 30.34 20.19
N GLY A 179 52.50 31.04 20.02
CA GLY A 179 53.81 30.51 19.64
C GLY A 179 53.91 30.06 18.19
N ASP A 180 52.91 30.37 17.35
CA ASP A 180 52.86 30.01 15.93
C ASP A 180 52.30 31.20 15.12
N PRO A 181 52.93 31.61 14.01
CA PRO A 181 52.45 32.70 13.18
C PRO A 181 51.21 32.37 12.34
N ASN A 182 50.63 31.16 12.45
CA ASN A 182 49.51 30.73 11.60
C ASN A 182 48.34 31.75 11.53
N ILE A 183 47.98 32.38 12.66
CA ILE A 183 46.95 33.45 12.71
C ILE A 183 47.24 34.56 11.69
N ILE A 184 48.51 34.95 11.57
CA ILE A 184 48.96 35.98 10.63
C ILE A 184 48.89 35.45 9.22
N THR A 185 49.47 34.26 8.97
CA THR A 185 49.56 33.68 7.62
C THR A 185 48.19 33.47 6.97
N VAL A 186 47.17 33.08 7.73
CA VAL A 186 45.82 32.81 7.20
C VAL A 186 45.04 34.09 6.93
N ASN A 187 45.14 35.08 7.83
CA ASN A 187 44.29 36.27 7.77
C ASN A 187 44.89 37.42 6.94
N VAL A 188 46.22 37.46 6.79
CA VAL A 188 46.92 38.56 6.12
C VAL A 188 47.25 38.23 4.67
N ARG A 189 47.44 36.95 4.36
CA ARG A 189 47.75 36.53 2.99
C ARG A 189 46.59 36.83 2.04
N GLY A 190 46.92 37.50 0.93
CA GLY A 190 45.94 37.96 -0.06
C GLY A 190 45.14 39.20 0.34
N LEU A 191 45.34 39.72 1.56
CA LEU A 191 44.68 40.95 2.01
C LEU A 191 45.13 42.18 1.20
N ARG A 192 46.37 42.18 0.69
CA ARG A 192 46.92 43.27 -0.13
C ARG A 192 46.02 43.60 -1.32
N GLU A 193 45.66 42.61 -2.12
CA GLU A 193 44.84 42.80 -3.33
C GLU A 193 43.41 43.25 -2.98
N ILE A 194 42.88 42.81 -1.83
CA ILE A 194 41.58 43.24 -1.32
C ILE A 194 41.60 44.73 -0.91
N ILE A 195 42.69 45.15 -0.25
CA ILE A 195 42.85 46.52 0.25
C ILE A 195 43.29 47.50 -0.85
N GLU A 196 44.02 47.04 -1.87
CA GLU A 196 44.57 47.89 -2.95
C GLU A 196 43.48 48.68 -3.71
N ASN A 197 42.25 48.16 -3.75
CA ASN A 197 41.08 48.86 -4.31
C ASN A 197 40.63 50.09 -3.50
N ALA A 198 41.00 50.18 -2.21
CA ALA A 198 40.53 51.20 -1.27
C ALA A 198 41.66 52.04 -0.64
N CYS A 199 42.88 51.50 -0.56
CA CYS A 199 44.04 52.15 0.06
C CYS A 199 45.32 51.72 -0.67
N SER A 200 46.36 52.57 -0.64
CA SER A 200 47.67 52.24 -1.20
C SER A 200 48.33 51.10 -0.42
N SER A 201 48.69 50.01 -1.12
CA SER A 201 49.44 48.89 -0.53
C SER A 201 50.79 49.32 0.04
N ASP A 202 51.45 50.29 -0.60
CA ASP A 202 52.75 50.81 -0.18
C ASP A 202 52.64 51.56 1.15
N ALA A 203 51.55 52.30 1.35
CA ALA A 203 51.26 52.94 2.63
C ALA A 203 51.11 51.91 3.75
N THR A 204 50.43 50.79 3.50
CA THR A 204 50.30 49.72 4.49
C THR A 204 51.65 49.08 4.83
N ILE A 205 52.52 48.82 3.85
CA ILE A 205 53.86 48.26 4.10
C ILE A 205 54.72 49.21 4.94
N VAL A 206 54.70 50.51 4.63
CA VAL A 206 55.42 51.52 5.41
C VAL A 206 54.88 51.61 6.83
N ALA A 207 53.56 51.58 7.01
CA ALA A 207 52.96 51.59 8.34
C ALA A 207 53.34 50.35 9.17
N LEU A 208 53.32 49.15 8.56
CA LEU A 208 53.73 47.92 9.24
C LEU A 208 55.22 47.93 9.63
N GLY A 209 56.10 48.45 8.77
CA GLY A 209 57.52 48.62 9.07
C GLY A 209 57.76 49.60 10.21
N GLU A 210 57.01 50.70 10.27
CA GLU A 210 57.08 51.65 11.39
C GLU A 210 56.52 51.05 12.69
N MET A 211 55.45 50.25 12.62
CA MET A 211 54.93 49.52 13.78
C MET A 211 55.96 48.52 14.32
N GLN A 212 56.66 47.80 13.44
CA GLN A 212 57.76 46.90 13.82
C GLN A 212 58.87 47.67 14.52
N ALA A 213 59.37 48.76 13.92
CA ALA A 213 60.44 49.58 14.50
C ALA A 213 60.03 50.18 15.87
N ALA A 214 58.77 50.61 15.99
CA ALA A 214 58.21 51.13 17.24
C ALA A 214 58.11 50.02 18.31
N ALA A 215 57.57 48.85 17.96
CA ALA A 215 57.43 47.72 18.88
C ALA A 215 58.79 47.22 19.37
N VAL A 216 59.75 47.02 18.47
CA VAL A 216 61.12 46.58 18.78
C VAL A 216 61.85 47.57 19.71
N SER A 217 61.55 48.87 19.61
CA SER A 217 62.21 49.88 20.45
C SER A 217 61.93 49.74 21.96
N TYR A 218 60.86 49.04 22.34
CA TYR A 218 60.52 48.77 23.75
C TYR A 218 61.32 47.59 24.34
N PHE A 219 61.99 46.79 23.51
CA PHE A 219 62.72 45.57 23.92
C PHE A 219 64.25 45.72 23.81
N ARG A 220 64.80 46.94 23.99
CA ARG A 220 66.25 47.18 23.84
C ARG A 220 67.13 46.44 24.86
N GLN A 221 66.56 45.99 25.97
CA GLN A 221 67.29 45.37 27.08
C GLN A 221 67.38 43.84 26.97
N ASP A 222 66.48 43.18 26.23
CA ASP A 222 66.46 41.72 26.04
C ASP A 222 66.51 41.42 24.53
N GLU A 223 67.66 40.88 24.08
CA GLU A 223 67.92 40.60 22.66
C GLU A 223 67.04 39.46 22.12
N ASP A 224 66.74 38.45 22.94
CA ASP A 224 65.92 37.30 22.55
C ASP A 224 64.47 37.72 22.33
N ASP A 225 63.92 38.52 23.24
CA ASP A 225 62.55 39.03 23.14
C ASP A 225 62.40 39.98 21.94
N ARG A 226 63.41 40.82 21.69
CA ARG A 226 63.48 41.67 20.51
C ARG A 226 63.47 40.84 19.22
N ALA A 227 64.33 39.83 19.12
CA ALA A 227 64.43 38.99 17.93
C ALA A 227 63.11 38.24 17.66
N ASN A 228 62.44 37.78 18.73
CA ASN A 228 61.15 37.12 18.64
C ASN A 228 60.06 38.05 18.08
N VAL A 229 59.92 39.26 18.63
CA VAL A 229 58.96 40.27 18.11
C VAL A 229 59.28 40.62 16.66
N GLU A 230 60.56 40.85 16.34
CA GLU A 230 61.01 41.16 14.99
C GLU A 230 60.64 40.05 13.98
N GLN A 231 60.80 38.79 14.36
CA GLN A 231 60.42 37.64 13.54
C GLN A 231 58.92 37.62 13.21
N TYR A 232 58.04 37.81 14.19
CA TYR A 232 56.59 37.82 13.94
C TYR A 232 56.13 39.00 13.05
N PHE A 233 56.71 40.18 13.24
CA PHE A 233 56.45 41.33 12.36
C PHE A 233 57.00 41.09 10.94
N GLN A 234 58.15 40.43 10.81
CA GLN A 234 58.69 40.09 9.50
C GLN A 234 57.78 39.10 8.76
N VAL A 235 57.23 38.11 9.45
CA VAL A 235 56.22 37.19 8.87
C VAL A 235 54.98 37.97 8.42
N LEU A 236 54.48 38.89 9.25
CA LEU A 236 53.35 39.75 8.89
C LEU A 236 53.59 40.56 7.61
N ILE A 237 54.74 41.23 7.51
CA ILE A 237 55.10 42.04 6.34
C ILE A 237 55.29 41.15 5.11
N ASN A 238 55.92 39.99 5.26
CA ASN A 238 56.16 39.06 4.15
C ASN A 238 54.85 38.48 3.61
N GLU A 239 53.94 38.02 4.48
CA GLU A 239 52.64 37.47 4.07
C GLU A 239 51.72 38.53 3.46
N PHE A 240 51.81 39.80 3.90
CA PHE A 240 51.09 40.90 3.26
C PHE A 240 51.63 41.21 1.86
N LYS A 241 52.96 41.11 1.66
CA LYS A 241 53.57 41.32 0.33
C LYS A 241 53.26 40.19 -0.65
N ALA A 242 53.04 38.98 -0.14
CA ALA A 242 52.79 37.79 -0.94
C ALA A 242 51.48 37.90 -1.74
N PRO A 243 51.44 37.37 -2.97
CA PRO A 243 50.23 37.38 -3.80
C PRO A 243 49.14 36.46 -3.21
N THR A 244 47.88 36.72 -3.56
CA THR A 244 46.76 35.87 -3.15
C THR A 244 46.94 34.46 -3.73
N PRO A 245 46.87 33.40 -2.89
CA PRO A 245 46.96 32.04 -3.38
C PRO A 245 45.73 31.66 -4.20
N SER A 246 45.92 30.88 -5.27
CA SER A 246 44.83 30.35 -6.10
C SER A 246 43.86 29.48 -5.28
N THR A 247 42.57 29.54 -5.60
CA THR A 247 41.57 28.68 -4.96
C THR A 247 41.79 27.21 -5.32
N LYS A 248 41.53 26.31 -4.37
CA LYS A 248 41.53 24.87 -4.63
C LYS A 248 40.23 24.50 -5.33
N LEU A 249 40.34 24.14 -6.60
CA LEU A 249 39.21 23.67 -7.39
C LEU A 249 38.97 22.17 -7.17
N ARG A 250 37.71 21.81 -6.97
CA ARG A 250 37.23 20.43 -6.85
C ARG A 250 36.38 20.12 -8.08
N GLN A 251 37.05 19.71 -9.16
CA GLN A 251 36.39 19.32 -10.40
C GLN A 251 35.81 17.90 -10.30
N ARG A 252 34.78 17.62 -11.08
CA ARG A 252 34.08 16.32 -11.08
C ARG A 252 33.91 15.81 -12.50
N PRO A 253 34.21 14.52 -12.76
CA PRO A 253 34.14 13.96 -14.11
C PRO A 253 32.70 13.65 -14.57
N SER A 254 31.74 13.58 -13.64
CA SER A 254 30.36 13.18 -13.91
C SER A 254 29.36 14.32 -13.69
N GLY A 255 28.33 14.39 -14.53
CA GLY A 255 27.36 15.50 -14.52
C GLY A 255 26.39 15.52 -13.32
N ASP A 256 26.28 14.42 -12.57
CA ASP A 256 25.46 14.30 -11.35
C ASP A 256 26.15 14.89 -10.09
N LYS A 257 27.47 15.08 -10.17
CA LYS A 257 28.32 15.64 -9.11
C LYS A 257 28.58 17.11 -9.39
N GLN A 258 28.40 17.95 -8.38
CA GLN A 258 28.72 19.38 -8.50
C GLN A 258 30.21 19.65 -8.29
N GLY A 259 30.77 20.56 -9.10
CA GLY A 259 32.08 21.14 -8.86
C GLY A 259 32.02 22.20 -7.76
N LEU A 260 33.09 22.32 -6.96
CA LEU A 260 33.19 23.28 -5.86
C LEU A 260 34.58 23.91 -5.81
N GLU A 261 34.73 24.99 -5.07
CA GLU A 261 36.03 25.61 -4.80
C GLU A 261 36.21 25.94 -3.32
N LEU A 262 37.47 25.98 -2.88
CA LEU A 262 37.85 26.34 -1.52
C LEU A 262 38.98 27.38 -1.55
N PRO A 263 38.85 28.53 -0.86
CA PRO A 263 39.97 29.44 -0.66
C PRO A 263 41.14 28.73 0.03
N GLN A 264 42.35 28.90 -0.49
CA GLN A 264 43.54 28.25 0.06
C GLN A 264 43.82 28.68 1.51
N SER A 265 43.46 29.90 1.89
CA SER A 265 43.56 30.37 3.28
C SER A 265 42.77 29.50 4.25
N TYR A 266 41.58 29.04 3.86
CA TYR A 266 40.76 28.13 4.66
C TYR A 266 41.40 26.74 4.79
N PHE A 267 42.05 26.24 3.74
CA PHE A 267 42.81 25.00 3.79
C PHE A 267 44.03 25.10 4.72
N ASN A 268 44.77 26.22 4.65
CA ASN A 268 45.95 26.43 5.49
C ASN A 268 45.59 26.62 6.98
N ALA A 269 44.40 27.17 7.27
CA ALA A 269 43.87 27.29 8.63
C ALA A 269 43.44 25.95 9.23
N ALA A 270 43.08 24.99 8.37
CA ALA A 270 42.59 23.69 8.78
C ALA A 270 43.66 22.90 9.55
N GLU A 271 43.21 21.86 10.23
CA GLU A 271 44.09 20.92 10.91
C GLU A 271 44.95 20.18 9.88
N ASN A 272 46.28 20.21 10.05
CA ASN A 272 47.19 19.49 9.16
C ASN A 272 47.06 17.98 9.37
N ARG A 273 46.55 17.25 8.37
CA ARG A 273 46.48 15.78 8.39
C ARG A 273 47.64 15.17 7.60
N PRO A 274 48.47 14.30 8.20
CA PRO A 274 49.59 13.67 7.53
C PRO A 274 49.08 12.66 6.51
N LYS A 275 49.66 12.72 5.31
CA LYS A 275 49.38 11.77 4.23
C LYS A 275 50.52 10.78 4.17
N TYR A 276 50.19 9.49 4.23
CA TYR A 276 51.18 8.42 4.18
C TYR A 276 51.29 7.92 2.75
N ALA A 277 52.49 7.96 2.19
CA ALA A 277 52.79 7.37 0.89
C ALA A 277 53.79 6.22 1.06
N MET A 278 53.58 5.12 0.35
CA MET A 278 54.51 3.99 0.32
C MET A 278 55.43 4.13 -0.89
N LYS A 279 56.69 4.50 -0.63
CA LYS A 279 57.72 4.71 -1.65
C LYS A 279 58.88 3.72 -1.48
N PRO A 280 59.63 3.41 -2.55
CA PRO A 280 60.87 2.66 -2.43
C PRO A 280 61.88 3.46 -1.60
N GLY A 281 62.67 2.77 -0.76
CA GLY A 281 63.72 3.40 0.06
C GLY A 281 63.27 3.96 1.42
N LEU A 282 61.98 3.90 1.77
CA LEU A 282 61.52 4.29 3.11
C LEU A 282 62.11 3.40 4.22
N SER A 283 62.32 4.00 5.39
CA SER A 283 62.73 3.27 6.59
C SER A 283 61.66 2.28 7.05
N ASN A 284 62.05 1.26 7.81
CA ASN A 284 61.09 0.26 8.33
C ASN A 284 60.01 0.90 9.22
N SER A 285 60.33 1.96 9.96
CA SER A 285 59.37 2.69 10.80
C SER A 285 58.34 3.44 9.95
N GLU A 286 58.76 4.12 8.88
CA GLU A 286 57.86 4.83 7.95
C GLU A 286 56.95 3.85 7.19
N LYS A 287 57.51 2.74 6.71
CA LYS A 287 56.72 1.67 6.08
C LYS A 287 55.68 1.12 7.05
N GLN A 288 56.05 0.89 8.30
CA GLN A 288 55.11 0.42 9.32
C GLN A 288 54.04 1.48 9.63
N ALA A 289 54.39 2.76 9.66
CA ALA A 289 53.44 3.84 9.87
C ALA A 289 52.41 3.92 8.74
N ALA A 290 52.84 3.76 7.48
CA ALA A 290 51.94 3.71 6.32
C ALA A 290 50.99 2.50 6.38
N VAL A 291 51.48 1.31 6.74
CA VAL A 291 50.63 0.11 6.92
C VAL A 291 49.61 0.31 8.05
N LYS A 292 50.03 0.87 9.20
CA LYS A 292 49.11 1.19 10.30
C LYS A 292 48.09 2.25 9.90
N ALA A 293 48.46 3.26 9.12
CA ALA A 293 47.52 4.22 8.57
C ALA A 293 46.48 3.56 7.65
N ALA A 294 46.91 2.62 6.79
CA ALA A 294 46.00 1.86 5.92
C ALA A 294 44.99 1.02 6.74
N TYR A 295 45.43 0.38 7.83
CA TYR A 295 44.51 -0.34 8.71
C TYR A 295 43.49 0.58 9.39
N ARG A 296 43.92 1.73 9.89
CA ARG A 296 43.03 2.71 10.52
C ARG A 296 42.02 3.28 9.53
N GLN A 297 42.42 3.48 8.28
CA GLN A 297 41.51 3.93 7.23
C GLN A 297 40.49 2.84 6.85
N VAL A 298 40.94 1.62 6.54
CA VAL A 298 40.08 0.56 5.99
C VAL A 298 39.22 -0.12 7.05
N PHE A 299 39.75 -0.32 8.27
CA PHE A 299 39.04 -0.99 9.36
C PHE A 299 38.52 -0.02 10.43
N GLU A 300 38.67 1.29 10.20
CA GLU A 300 38.35 2.38 11.14
C GLU A 300 39.17 2.41 12.43
N ARG A 301 40.09 1.45 12.61
CA ARG A 301 40.91 1.28 13.82
C ARG A 301 42.15 0.44 13.53
N ASP A 302 43.16 0.55 14.40
CA ASP A 302 44.34 -0.31 14.33
C ASP A 302 44.03 -1.72 14.88
N ILE A 303 43.81 -2.66 13.96
CA ILE A 303 43.51 -4.06 14.28
C ILE A 303 44.73 -4.83 14.84
N THR A 304 45.95 -4.37 14.55
CA THR A 304 47.18 -5.04 14.98
C THR A 304 47.39 -4.83 16.47
N ARG A 305 47.20 -3.58 16.94
CA ARG A 305 47.37 -3.22 18.35
C ARG A 305 46.26 -3.76 19.24
N ALA A 306 45.01 -3.75 18.75
CA ALA A 306 43.85 -4.10 19.57
C ALA A 306 43.63 -5.62 19.69
N TYR A 307 43.87 -6.38 18.62
CA TYR A 307 43.50 -7.79 18.53
C TYR A 307 44.63 -8.71 18.07
N SER A 308 45.84 -8.17 17.85
CA SER A 308 46.98 -8.90 17.29
C SER A 308 46.68 -9.55 15.93
N LEU A 309 45.75 -8.96 15.17
CA LEU A 309 45.41 -9.40 13.83
C LEU A 309 46.32 -8.69 12.81
N SER A 310 46.93 -9.45 11.91
CA SER A 310 47.70 -8.92 10.78
C SER A 310 47.47 -9.77 9.53
N ILE A 311 47.69 -9.18 8.36
CA ILE A 311 47.66 -9.91 7.09
C ILE A 311 49.09 -9.95 6.56
N SER A 312 49.91 -10.79 7.21
CA SER A 312 51.37 -10.80 7.07
C SER A 312 51.87 -10.87 5.63
N ASP A 313 51.23 -11.68 4.77
CA ASP A 313 51.63 -11.80 3.35
C ASP A 313 51.48 -10.47 2.58
N LEU A 314 50.35 -9.78 2.78
CA LEU A 314 50.10 -8.50 2.12
C LEU A 314 51.03 -7.41 2.64
N GLU A 315 51.32 -7.41 3.94
CA GLU A 315 52.26 -6.46 4.54
C GLU A 315 53.66 -6.59 3.97
N SER A 316 54.17 -7.82 3.85
CA SER A 316 55.49 -8.07 3.28
C SER A 316 55.54 -7.59 1.82
N LYS A 317 54.53 -7.94 1.02
CA LYS A 317 54.45 -7.53 -0.39
C LYS A 317 54.43 -6.01 -0.57
N VAL A 318 53.67 -5.29 0.24
CA VAL A 318 53.62 -3.81 0.15
C VAL A 318 54.90 -3.16 0.70
N LYS A 319 55.51 -3.72 1.75
CA LYS A 319 56.80 -3.25 2.32
C LYS A 319 57.96 -3.46 1.34
N ASN A 320 57.91 -4.53 0.55
CA ASN A 320 58.87 -4.82 -0.52
C ASN A 320 58.57 -4.08 -1.83
N CYS A 321 57.45 -3.34 -1.89
CA CYS A 321 56.96 -2.69 -3.11
C CYS A 321 56.67 -3.67 -4.27
N GLU A 322 56.38 -4.94 -3.97
CA GLU A 322 55.90 -5.93 -4.95
C GLU A 322 54.46 -5.62 -5.41
N ILE A 323 53.68 -4.99 -4.51
CA ILE A 323 52.36 -4.45 -4.79
C ILE A 323 52.33 -2.98 -4.38
N SER A 324 51.57 -2.17 -5.13
CA SER A 324 51.34 -0.77 -4.80
C SER A 324 50.43 -0.61 -3.57
N MET A 325 50.38 0.59 -3.01
CA MET A 325 49.46 0.88 -1.91
C MET A 325 48.00 0.74 -2.35
N LYS A 326 47.68 1.12 -3.59
CA LYS A 326 46.36 0.88 -4.22
C LYS A 326 45.97 -0.61 -4.20
N GLU A 327 46.88 -1.48 -4.64
CA GLU A 327 46.62 -2.93 -4.68
C GLU A 327 46.57 -3.55 -3.26
N PHE A 328 47.38 -3.03 -2.33
CA PHE A 328 47.29 -3.41 -0.92
C PHE A 328 45.89 -3.09 -0.36
N ILE A 329 45.39 -1.86 -0.58
CA ILE A 329 44.04 -1.44 -0.16
C ILE A 329 42.94 -2.30 -0.80
N ARG A 330 43.06 -2.61 -2.10
CA ARG A 330 42.11 -3.50 -2.82
C ARG A 330 42.04 -4.88 -2.16
N ARG A 331 43.19 -5.48 -1.86
CA ARG A 331 43.28 -6.82 -1.22
C ARG A 331 42.81 -6.80 0.22
N LEU A 332 43.06 -5.71 0.96
CA LEU A 332 42.49 -5.52 2.30
C LEU A 332 40.96 -5.51 2.26
N GLY A 333 40.36 -4.77 1.32
CA GLY A 333 38.91 -4.74 1.14
C GLY A 333 38.31 -6.10 0.80
N LYS A 334 39.00 -6.88 -0.04
CA LYS A 334 38.55 -8.22 -0.46
C LYS A 334 38.82 -9.30 0.58
N SER A 335 39.50 -8.96 1.67
CA SER A 335 39.84 -9.93 2.71
C SER A 335 38.59 -10.47 3.42
N PRO A 336 38.63 -11.73 3.91
CA PRO A 336 37.57 -12.27 4.77
C PRO A 336 37.33 -11.42 6.02
N LEU A 337 38.38 -10.77 6.52
CA LEU A 337 38.30 -9.89 7.69
C LEU A 337 37.41 -8.67 7.43
N TYR A 338 37.60 -8.00 6.30
CA TYR A 338 36.78 -6.84 5.93
C TYR A 338 35.32 -7.26 5.70
N ARG A 339 35.11 -8.36 4.98
CA ARG A 339 33.78 -8.92 4.72
C ARG A 339 33.00 -9.18 6.02
N LYS A 340 33.62 -9.86 6.98
CA LYS A 340 33.01 -10.19 8.28
C LYS A 340 32.65 -8.95 9.11
N GLN A 341 33.46 -7.88 9.00
CA GLN A 341 33.25 -6.67 9.81
C GLN A 341 32.31 -5.66 9.15
N PHE A 342 32.41 -5.45 7.83
CA PHE A 342 31.80 -4.32 7.12
C PHE A 342 30.83 -4.69 5.99
N TYR A 343 30.65 -5.99 5.71
CA TYR A 343 29.70 -6.46 4.69
C TYR A 343 28.60 -7.33 5.30
N GLU A 344 28.94 -8.45 5.93
CA GLU A 344 27.97 -9.43 6.47
C GLU A 344 26.96 -8.88 7.49
N PRO A 345 27.34 -7.98 8.44
CA PRO A 345 26.37 -7.46 9.41
C PRO A 345 25.53 -6.30 8.87
N TYR A 346 25.62 -5.97 7.58
CA TYR A 346 24.94 -4.83 6.96
C TYR A 346 24.14 -5.24 5.73
N ILE A 347 23.13 -4.43 5.40
CA ILE A 347 22.48 -4.50 4.09
C ILE A 347 23.40 -3.90 3.00
N ASN A 348 23.23 -4.32 1.75
CA ASN A 348 24.03 -3.84 0.61
C ASN A 348 24.13 -2.31 0.52
N SER A 349 23.02 -1.60 0.78
CA SER A 349 23.00 -0.13 0.79
C SER A 349 23.91 0.48 1.86
N ARG A 350 23.95 -0.12 3.05
CA ARG A 350 24.78 0.38 4.15
C ARG A 350 26.24 -0.04 3.99
N ALA A 351 26.50 -1.25 3.51
CA ALA A 351 27.85 -1.70 3.18
C ALA A 351 28.49 -0.80 2.11
N LEU A 352 27.71 -0.36 1.11
CA LEU A 352 28.16 0.61 0.10
C LEU A 352 28.58 1.94 0.74
N GLU A 353 27.76 2.51 1.62
CA GLU A 353 28.08 3.79 2.30
C GLU A 353 29.39 3.70 3.12
N LEU A 354 29.61 2.57 3.80
CA LEU A 354 30.86 2.32 4.53
C LEU A 354 32.05 2.08 3.59
N ALA A 355 31.85 1.42 2.45
CA ALA A 355 32.91 1.26 1.45
C ALA A 355 33.38 2.63 0.89
N PHE A 356 32.46 3.55 0.63
CA PHE A 356 32.78 4.93 0.25
C PHE A 356 33.65 5.64 1.30
N ARG A 357 33.33 5.47 2.59
CA ARG A 357 34.16 5.97 3.70
C ARG A 357 35.57 5.39 3.65
N HIS A 358 35.69 4.07 3.51
CA HIS A 358 36.97 3.36 3.63
C HIS A 358 37.90 3.58 2.43
N PHE A 359 37.36 3.48 1.21
CA PHE A 359 38.19 3.48 -0.01
C PHE A 359 38.30 4.86 -0.66
N LEU A 360 37.29 5.72 -0.51
CA LEU A 360 37.29 7.07 -1.08
C LEU A 360 37.38 8.18 -0.02
N GLY A 361 37.29 7.86 1.28
CA GLY A 361 37.39 8.87 2.33
C GLY A 361 36.27 9.92 2.33
N ARG A 362 35.11 9.63 1.70
CA ARG A 362 33.94 10.53 1.66
C ARG A 362 32.63 9.75 1.66
N GLY A 363 31.51 10.44 1.83
CA GLY A 363 30.19 9.87 1.56
C GLY A 363 29.80 9.91 0.07
N PRO A 364 28.86 9.06 -0.38
CA PRO A 364 28.23 9.23 -1.69
C PRO A 364 27.67 10.63 -1.87
N SER A 365 27.78 11.17 -3.07
CA SER A 365 27.45 12.56 -3.38
C SER A 365 26.02 12.73 -3.90
N SER A 366 25.57 11.86 -4.79
CA SER A 366 24.26 11.93 -5.47
C SER A 366 23.47 10.63 -5.27
N ARG A 367 22.19 10.66 -5.67
CA ARG A 367 21.35 9.44 -5.68
C ARG A 367 21.80 8.49 -6.79
N GLU A 368 22.17 9.04 -7.93
CA GLU A 368 22.59 8.35 -9.15
C GLU A 368 23.91 7.59 -8.90
N GLU A 369 24.85 8.20 -8.17
CA GLU A 369 26.08 7.56 -7.72
C GLU A 369 25.75 6.34 -6.84
N VAL A 370 24.85 6.50 -5.85
CA VAL A 370 24.44 5.37 -5.00
C VAL A 370 23.79 4.27 -5.83
N GLN A 371 22.91 4.59 -6.77
CA GLN A 371 22.26 3.60 -7.63
C GLN A 371 23.25 2.82 -8.50
N THR A 372 24.24 3.52 -9.07
CA THR A 372 25.27 2.92 -9.92
C THR A 372 26.08 1.88 -9.14
N TYR A 373 26.67 2.27 -8.00
CA TYR A 373 27.44 1.32 -7.18
C TYR A 373 26.56 0.27 -6.49
N PHE A 374 25.29 0.57 -6.22
CA PHE A 374 24.35 -0.40 -5.69
C PHE A 374 24.04 -1.50 -6.70
N SER A 375 23.95 -1.18 -8.00
CA SER A 375 23.79 -2.19 -9.05
C SER A 375 25.01 -3.11 -9.15
N ILE A 376 26.22 -2.54 -9.03
CA ILE A 376 27.48 -3.30 -9.06
C ILE A 376 27.55 -4.26 -7.88
N VAL A 377 27.29 -3.80 -6.65
CA VAL A 377 27.34 -4.69 -5.47
C VAL A 377 26.24 -5.75 -5.49
N SER A 378 25.08 -5.45 -6.06
CA SER A 378 23.97 -6.40 -6.15
C SER A 378 24.24 -7.53 -7.15
N ASN A 379 24.94 -7.24 -8.25
CA ASN A 379 25.28 -8.22 -9.28
C ASN A 379 26.59 -8.98 -8.98
N GLY A 380 27.63 -8.28 -8.52
CA GLY A 380 28.99 -8.81 -8.37
C GLY A 380 29.48 -8.95 -6.93
N GLY A 381 28.64 -8.63 -5.94
CA GLY A 381 28.98 -8.70 -4.52
C GLY A 381 30.05 -7.70 -4.09
N LEU A 382 30.65 -7.97 -2.92
CA LEU A 382 31.65 -7.11 -2.28
C LEU A 382 32.89 -6.88 -3.16
N SER A 383 33.40 -7.93 -3.80
CA SER A 383 34.62 -7.87 -4.62
C SER A 383 34.47 -6.90 -5.79
N ALA A 384 33.35 -6.96 -6.51
CA ALA A 384 33.09 -6.06 -7.62
C ALA A 384 32.93 -4.60 -7.18
N LEU A 385 32.31 -4.36 -6.02
CA LEU A 385 32.19 -3.01 -5.46
C LEU A 385 33.56 -2.40 -5.14
N ILE A 386 34.47 -3.17 -4.53
CA ILE A 386 35.81 -2.69 -4.18
C ILE A 386 36.62 -2.38 -5.44
N ASP A 387 36.57 -3.26 -6.44
CA ASP A 387 37.25 -3.02 -7.72
C ASP A 387 36.73 -1.74 -8.37
N ALA A 388 35.40 -1.57 -8.44
CA ALA A 388 34.81 -0.36 -9.01
C ALA A 388 35.21 0.93 -8.29
N LEU A 389 35.35 0.91 -6.96
CA LEU A 389 35.77 2.09 -6.19
C LEU A 389 37.27 2.39 -6.38
N VAL A 390 38.12 1.37 -6.32
CA VAL A 390 39.58 1.52 -6.41
C VAL A 390 40.02 1.82 -7.85
N ASP A 391 39.30 1.33 -8.86
CA ASP A 391 39.56 1.60 -10.27
C ASP A 391 38.89 2.86 -10.80
N SER A 392 38.17 3.58 -9.95
CA SER A 392 37.60 4.87 -10.32
C SER A 392 38.71 5.91 -10.60
N GLN A 393 38.49 6.77 -11.58
CA GLN A 393 39.38 7.90 -11.88
C GLN A 393 39.59 8.78 -10.64
N GLU A 394 38.52 8.97 -9.85
CA GLU A 394 38.57 9.75 -8.62
C GLU A 394 39.56 9.18 -7.59
N TYR A 395 39.69 7.85 -7.49
CA TYR A 395 40.67 7.25 -6.60
C TYR A 395 42.10 7.60 -7.04
N SER A 396 42.39 7.46 -8.34
CA SER A 396 43.69 7.77 -8.92
C SER A 396 44.05 9.26 -8.79
N ASP A 397 43.10 10.17 -8.96
CA ASP A 397 43.34 11.62 -8.86
C ASP A 397 43.71 12.06 -7.44
N TYR A 398 43.09 11.47 -6.40
CA TYR A 398 43.31 11.87 -5.00
C TYR A 398 44.44 11.11 -4.32
N PHE A 399 44.60 9.83 -4.62
CA PHE A 399 45.52 8.94 -3.89
C PHE A 399 46.64 8.39 -4.79
N GLY A 400 46.43 8.34 -6.10
CA GLY A 400 47.34 7.66 -7.02
C GLY A 400 47.48 6.18 -6.66
N GLU A 401 48.71 5.65 -6.79
CA GLU A 401 49.01 4.26 -6.43
C GLU A 401 49.81 4.10 -5.14
N GLU A 402 50.39 5.19 -4.63
CA GLU A 402 51.33 5.17 -3.50
C GLU A 402 50.70 5.67 -2.19
N THR A 403 49.68 6.53 -2.25
CA THR A 403 49.13 7.20 -1.08
C THR A 403 48.05 6.35 -0.42
N VAL A 404 48.12 6.22 0.90
CA VAL A 404 47.06 5.63 1.71
C VAL A 404 45.81 6.53 1.63
N PRO A 405 44.61 5.99 1.37
CA PRO A 405 43.39 6.80 1.40
C PRO A 405 43.21 7.49 2.75
N TYR A 406 42.63 8.69 2.72
CA TYR A 406 42.43 9.51 3.92
C TYR A 406 41.04 10.15 3.91
N ILE A 407 40.53 10.45 5.11
CA ILE A 407 39.22 11.11 5.29
C ILE A 407 39.27 12.55 4.75
N ARG A 408 38.41 12.83 3.78
CA ARG A 408 38.21 14.13 3.14
C ARG A 408 37.18 14.96 3.91
N GLY A 409 37.59 15.39 5.10
CA GLY A 409 36.78 16.17 6.05
C GLY A 409 36.74 17.67 5.75
N LEU A 410 36.15 18.42 6.68
CA LEU A 410 36.12 19.89 6.63
C LEU A 410 37.56 20.44 6.62
N GLY A 411 37.83 21.41 5.76
CA GLY A 411 39.13 22.07 5.64
C GLY A 411 40.05 21.44 4.59
N GLU A 412 40.02 20.12 4.41
CA GLU A 412 40.85 19.41 3.41
C GLU A 412 40.40 19.65 1.96
N GLU A 413 39.08 19.65 1.74
CA GLU A 413 38.47 19.95 0.45
C GLU A 413 37.15 20.71 0.61
N ALA A 414 36.68 21.31 -0.48
CA ALA A 414 35.38 21.96 -0.54
C ALA A 414 34.23 20.94 -0.33
N GLN A 415 33.45 21.15 0.73
CA GLN A 415 32.35 20.24 1.11
C GLN A 415 31.03 20.65 0.45
N GLU A 416 30.26 19.67 -0.02
CA GLU A 416 28.93 19.94 -0.54
C GLU A 416 27.89 20.04 0.58
N CYS A 417 26.98 21.01 0.49
CA CYS A 417 25.90 21.15 1.47
C CYS A 417 24.86 20.02 1.38
N ARG A 418 24.75 19.37 0.21
CA ARG A 418 23.79 18.29 -0.09
C ARG A 418 23.93 17.08 0.84
N ASN A 419 25.15 16.74 1.24
CA ASN A 419 25.42 15.56 2.07
C ASN A 419 26.05 15.89 3.44
N TRP A 420 26.06 17.17 3.82
CA TRP A 420 26.76 17.71 4.98
C TRP A 420 26.60 16.87 6.26
N GLY A 421 25.39 16.75 6.80
CA GLY A 421 25.15 16.03 8.06
C GLY A 421 25.50 14.54 7.96
N MET A 422 25.19 13.92 6.83
CA MET A 422 25.43 12.49 6.61
C MET A 422 26.91 12.17 6.52
N GLN A 423 27.69 13.03 5.87
CA GLN A 423 29.13 12.86 5.75
C GLN A 423 29.84 13.05 7.09
N GLN A 424 29.43 14.05 7.88
CA GLN A 424 29.98 14.24 9.22
C GLN A 424 29.67 13.06 10.15
N ASP A 425 28.43 12.55 10.10
CA ASP A 425 28.05 11.35 10.85
C ASP A 425 28.85 10.10 10.41
N LEU A 426 29.13 9.97 9.10
CA LEU A 426 29.87 8.84 8.52
C LEU A 426 31.32 8.80 9.00
N PHE A 427 31.95 9.95 9.25
CA PHE A 427 33.35 9.99 9.68
C PHE A 427 33.57 9.65 11.16
N ASN A 428 32.51 9.49 11.94
CA ASN A 428 32.62 9.09 13.34
C ASN A 428 32.81 7.58 13.50
N TYR A 429 33.49 7.17 14.57
CA TYR A 429 33.59 5.76 15.00
C TYR A 429 32.23 5.11 15.28
N SER A 430 31.17 5.92 15.45
CA SER A 430 29.82 5.45 15.69
C SER A 430 29.08 5.02 14.41
N ALA A 431 29.63 5.33 13.23
CA ALA A 431 29.00 5.06 11.94
C ALA A 431 28.68 3.56 11.73
N PRO A 432 29.56 2.59 12.04
CA PRO A 432 29.25 1.15 11.89
C PRO A 432 28.06 0.69 12.75
N PHE A 433 27.72 1.37 13.85
CA PHE A 433 26.57 0.98 14.68
C PHE A 433 25.23 1.35 14.03
N ARG A 434 25.24 2.26 13.04
CA ARG A 434 24.05 2.56 12.24
C ARG A 434 23.82 1.46 11.20
N LYS A 435 22.72 0.73 11.34
CA LYS A 435 22.33 -0.36 10.42
C LYS A 435 21.43 0.09 9.26
N ILE A 436 20.76 1.23 9.41
CA ILE A 436 19.87 1.80 8.39
C ILE A 436 20.70 2.70 7.45
N PRO A 437 20.54 2.58 6.13
CA PRO A 437 21.29 3.38 5.17
C PRO A 437 20.85 4.84 5.26
N GLN A 438 21.80 5.76 5.24
CA GLN A 438 21.57 7.19 5.47
C GLN A 438 21.46 7.96 4.14
N PHE A 439 22.33 7.68 3.17
CA PHE A 439 22.43 8.49 1.96
C PHE A 439 21.25 8.24 1.03
N ILE A 440 20.94 6.97 0.73
CA ILE A 440 19.82 6.64 -0.18
C ILE A 440 18.48 7.09 0.38
N THR A 441 18.28 7.00 1.70
CA THR A 441 17.02 7.39 2.34
C THR A 441 16.83 8.89 2.31
N THR A 442 17.86 9.67 2.67
CA THR A 442 17.80 11.13 2.64
C THR A 442 17.73 11.68 1.21
N TYR A 443 18.51 11.17 0.25
CA TYR A 443 18.41 11.59 -1.15
C TYR A 443 17.07 11.27 -1.77
N ALA A 444 16.48 10.12 -1.45
CA ALA A 444 15.12 9.82 -1.89
C ALA A 444 14.09 10.77 -1.26
N GLN A 445 14.27 11.14 0.01
CA GLN A 445 13.36 12.05 0.70
C GLN A 445 13.46 13.48 0.18
N TYR A 446 14.62 13.98 -0.28
CA TYR A 446 14.74 15.30 -0.89
C TYR A 446 13.78 15.53 -2.06
N ASN A 447 13.46 14.46 -2.81
CA ASN A 447 12.56 14.51 -3.96
C ASN A 447 11.12 14.08 -3.62
N ARG A 448 10.83 13.76 -2.36
CA ARG A 448 9.51 13.33 -1.87
C ARG A 448 8.87 14.40 -0.98
N PRO A 449 7.54 14.39 -0.81
CA PRO A 449 6.88 15.23 0.19
C PRO A 449 7.32 14.85 1.61
N LEU A 450 6.92 15.67 2.58
CA LEU A 450 7.19 15.43 4.01
C LEU A 450 6.78 14.00 4.41
N ALA A 451 7.67 13.32 5.13
CA ALA A 451 7.43 11.97 5.61
C ALA A 451 6.31 11.96 6.68
N ASP A 452 5.54 10.87 6.72
CA ASP A 452 4.60 10.63 7.82
C ASP A 452 5.36 10.26 9.10
N GLN A 453 5.60 11.25 9.95
CA GLN A 453 6.21 11.08 11.26
C GLN A 453 5.82 12.23 12.19
N HIS A 454 6.09 12.09 13.48
CA HIS A 454 5.91 13.18 14.44
C HIS A 454 6.72 14.44 14.06
N PRO A 455 6.19 15.67 14.28
CA PRO A 455 6.88 16.92 13.93
C PRO A 455 8.28 17.09 14.54
N TYR A 456 8.53 16.48 15.70
CA TYR A 456 9.82 16.50 16.39
C TYR A 456 10.75 15.34 16.06
N GLY A 457 10.42 14.53 15.05
CA GLY A 457 11.23 13.40 14.59
C GLY A 457 10.60 12.04 14.88
N SER A 458 11.05 11.02 14.15
CA SER A 458 10.51 9.65 14.17
C SER A 458 10.49 8.98 15.56
N GLY A 459 11.42 9.32 16.46
CA GLY A 459 11.50 8.72 17.80
C GLY A 459 10.49 9.23 18.82
N ASN A 460 9.63 10.20 18.45
CA ASN A 460 8.61 10.79 19.33
C ASN A 460 7.23 10.16 19.18
N ASP A 461 7.00 9.32 18.17
CA ASP A 461 5.79 8.49 18.13
C ASP A 461 6.00 7.21 18.96
N PRO A 462 5.05 6.86 19.84
CA PRO A 462 5.05 5.55 20.49
C PRO A 462 4.61 4.45 19.50
N LEU A 463 4.97 3.20 19.79
CA LEU A 463 4.39 2.06 19.08
C LEU A 463 2.89 1.95 19.40
N GLU A 464 2.05 1.74 18.40
CA GLU A 464 0.58 1.67 18.52
C GLU A 464 0.09 0.29 18.98
N ILE A 465 0.48 -0.06 20.21
CA ILE A 465 0.17 -1.32 20.89
C ILE A 465 -0.80 -1.12 22.06
N GLN A 466 -1.37 -2.21 22.58
CA GLN A 466 -2.38 -2.18 23.64
C GLN A 466 -1.86 -1.54 24.94
N PHE A 467 -0.66 -1.92 25.41
CA PHE A 467 -0.07 -1.41 26.64
C PHE A 467 1.38 -0.96 26.45
N GLY A 468 1.82 -0.06 27.32
CA GLY A 468 3.20 0.39 27.39
C GLY A 468 3.47 1.63 26.53
N ALA A 469 4.12 2.63 27.13
CA ALA A 469 4.64 3.79 26.44
C ALA A 469 6.02 3.46 25.84
N ILE A 470 6.03 2.58 24.84
CA ILE A 470 7.27 2.10 24.21
C ILE A 470 7.61 3.01 23.04
N PHE A 471 8.72 3.72 23.18
CA PHE A 471 9.33 4.52 22.12
C PHE A 471 10.58 3.81 21.61
N PRO A 472 10.80 3.73 20.28
CA PRO A 472 12.05 3.23 19.73
C PRO A 472 13.25 4.01 20.32
N LYS A 473 14.22 3.29 20.91
CA LYS A 473 15.42 3.92 21.48
C LYS A 473 16.39 4.31 20.38
N GLU A 474 16.57 5.61 20.18
CA GLU A 474 17.52 6.17 19.21
C GLU A 474 18.99 5.86 19.54
N THR A 475 19.32 5.48 20.78
CA THR A 475 20.72 5.22 21.20
C THR A 475 21.22 3.82 20.89
N ARG A 476 20.34 2.81 20.82
CA ARG A 476 20.72 1.42 20.55
C ARG A 476 20.89 1.15 19.06
N ASN A 477 20.02 1.72 18.23
CA ASN A 477 20.09 1.69 16.76
C ASN A 477 19.81 3.10 16.24
N PRO A 478 20.86 3.94 16.04
CA PRO A 478 20.69 5.33 15.65
C PRO A 478 19.98 5.42 14.30
N SER A 479 18.74 5.91 14.35
CA SER A 479 17.82 6.01 13.21
C SER A 479 17.16 7.39 13.20
N LYS A 480 17.96 8.42 13.44
CA LYS A 480 17.51 9.81 13.34
C LYS A 480 17.13 10.09 11.88
N SER A 481 15.88 10.52 11.67
CA SER A 481 15.33 10.95 10.39
C SER A 481 14.66 12.32 10.58
N PRO A 482 15.44 13.40 10.81
CA PRO A 482 14.87 14.71 11.03
C PRO A 482 14.19 15.22 9.74
N ALA A 483 12.98 15.78 9.88
CA ALA A 483 12.30 16.46 8.79
C ALA A 483 11.87 17.86 9.24
N PRO A 484 11.97 18.88 8.38
CA PRO A 484 11.64 20.26 8.73
C PRO A 484 10.13 20.51 8.68
N PHE A 485 9.42 20.15 9.76
CA PHE A 485 8.00 20.49 9.89
C PHE A 485 7.81 21.97 10.27
N GLY A 486 7.00 22.67 9.48
CA GLY A 486 6.55 24.02 9.78
C GLY A 486 5.67 24.10 11.03
N LYS A 487 5.30 25.32 11.44
CA LYS A 487 4.35 25.52 12.54
C LYS A 487 2.96 24.99 12.17
N ASP A 488 2.52 25.28 10.95
CA ASP A 488 1.16 25.03 10.47
C ASP A 488 1.13 23.76 9.62
N THR A 489 1.31 22.62 10.27
CA THR A 489 1.29 21.30 9.62
C THR A 489 0.26 20.40 10.28
N ARG A 490 -0.47 19.64 9.48
CA ARG A 490 -1.42 18.61 9.97
C ARG A 490 -1.04 17.24 9.42
N ARG A 491 -0.83 16.29 10.31
CA ARG A 491 -0.60 14.88 10.02
C ARG A 491 -1.89 14.23 9.55
N ILE A 492 -1.77 13.34 8.56
CA ILE A 492 -2.89 12.55 8.06
C ILE A 492 -3.10 11.40 9.04
N LEU A 493 -4.25 11.41 9.71
CA LEU A 493 -4.66 10.37 10.64
C LEU A 493 -5.74 9.50 10.02
N ILE A 494 -5.63 8.18 10.20
CA ILE A 494 -6.56 7.19 9.67
C ILE A 494 -7.58 6.87 10.75
N ASN A 495 -8.87 7.03 10.44
CA ASN A 495 -9.93 6.71 11.39
C ASN A 495 -9.99 5.19 11.64
N ARG A 496 -10.11 4.78 12.92
CA ARG A 496 -10.28 3.39 13.33
C ARG A 496 -11.78 3.03 13.30
N GLY A 497 -12.27 2.85 12.09
CA GLY A 497 -13.68 2.57 11.77
C GLY A 497 -13.96 2.90 10.30
N PRO A 498 -15.21 3.15 9.92
CA PRO A 498 -15.55 3.62 8.58
C PRO A 498 -14.76 4.89 8.21
N ALA A 499 -14.21 4.92 7.00
CA ALA A 499 -13.42 6.06 6.51
C ALA A 499 -14.27 7.37 6.43
N THR A 500 -15.57 7.24 6.22
CA THR A 500 -16.54 8.35 6.16
C THR A 500 -16.69 9.10 7.49
N TYR A 501 -16.30 8.48 8.62
CA TYR A 501 -16.37 9.09 9.95
C TYR A 501 -15.08 9.85 10.32
N ASN A 502 -14.18 10.09 9.37
CA ASN A 502 -12.99 10.90 9.63
C ASN A 502 -13.39 12.35 9.94
N GLN A 503 -13.09 12.81 11.15
CA GLN A 503 -13.49 14.10 11.70
C GLN A 503 -12.92 15.30 10.94
N THR A 504 -11.88 15.08 10.13
CA THR A 504 -11.33 16.14 9.28
C THR A 504 -12.20 16.43 8.06
N GLY A 505 -12.89 15.43 7.52
CA GLY A 505 -13.87 15.59 6.43
C GLY A 505 -15.31 15.69 6.92
N ASN A 506 -15.63 15.10 8.07
CA ASN A 506 -16.96 15.12 8.68
C ASN A 506 -16.88 15.37 10.20
N PRO A 507 -16.80 16.64 10.64
CA PRO A 507 -16.73 16.96 12.07
C PRO A 507 -17.96 16.51 12.88
N LYS A 508 -19.13 16.41 12.23
CA LYS A 508 -20.38 15.94 12.86
C LYS A 508 -20.35 14.45 13.22
N ALA A 509 -19.38 13.70 12.71
CA ALA A 509 -19.23 12.28 13.03
C ALA A 509 -18.64 12.04 14.44
N ARG A 510 -18.26 13.09 15.18
CA ARG A 510 -17.86 12.97 16.59
C ARG A 510 -19.02 12.41 17.41
N GLY A 511 -18.74 11.42 18.26
CA GLY A 511 -19.75 10.72 19.06
C GLY A 511 -20.47 9.59 18.33
N LEU A 512 -20.35 9.46 17.00
CA LEU A 512 -20.90 8.30 16.28
C LEU A 512 -20.09 7.04 16.58
N PHE A 513 -20.79 5.94 16.81
CA PHE A 513 -20.14 4.66 17.08
C PHE A 513 -19.49 4.09 15.80
N PRO A 514 -18.26 3.55 15.89
CA PRO A 514 -17.51 3.08 14.73
C PRO A 514 -17.98 1.71 14.20
N GLY A 515 -19.01 1.10 14.82
CA GLY A 515 -19.57 -0.20 14.40
C GLY A 515 -18.58 -1.35 14.56
N SER A 516 -18.73 -2.39 13.73
CA SER A 516 -17.90 -3.61 13.76
C SER A 516 -16.47 -3.40 13.24
N LEU A 517 -16.20 -2.32 12.50
CA LEU A 517 -14.89 -2.00 11.94
C LEU A 517 -13.98 -1.28 12.94
N GLY A 518 -14.54 -0.76 14.04
CA GLY A 518 -13.82 -0.02 15.07
C GLY A 518 -13.60 -0.80 16.38
N PRO A 519 -13.03 -0.15 17.41
CA PRO A 519 -12.97 -0.74 18.74
C PRO A 519 -14.35 -0.86 19.37
N LYS A 520 -14.48 -1.80 20.31
CA LYS A 520 -15.65 -1.90 21.17
C LYS A 520 -15.76 -0.67 22.07
N VAL A 521 -16.93 -0.05 22.06
CA VAL A 521 -17.24 1.12 22.90
C VAL A 521 -17.98 0.67 24.16
N PHE A 522 -17.58 1.22 25.30
CA PHE A 522 -18.21 0.98 26.60
C PHE A 522 -18.86 2.27 27.09
N ARG A 523 -20.12 2.20 27.50
CA ARG A 523 -20.92 3.33 27.97
C ARG A 523 -21.61 2.96 29.27
N ALA A 524 -21.72 3.91 30.19
CA ALA A 524 -22.53 3.81 31.40
C ALA A 524 -23.98 4.16 31.05
N ASP A 525 -24.80 3.17 30.69
CA ASP A 525 -26.23 3.40 30.42
C ASP A 525 -27.02 3.50 31.74
N GLY A 526 -27.64 4.67 31.98
CA GLY A 526 -28.68 4.83 33.02
C GLY A 526 -28.25 5.40 34.37
N MET A 527 -27.09 6.06 34.50
CA MET A 527 -26.79 6.83 35.72
C MET A 527 -27.57 8.14 35.67
N ALA A 528 -28.74 8.16 36.29
CA ALA A 528 -29.40 9.41 36.65
C ALA A 528 -28.47 10.14 37.64
N PHE A 529 -27.66 11.07 37.13
CA PHE A 529 -26.94 12.02 37.96
C PHE A 529 -27.99 12.80 38.76
N SER A 530 -27.87 12.79 40.09
CA SER A 530 -28.85 13.35 41.05
C SER A 530 -28.90 14.90 41.05
N GLY A 531 -28.93 15.51 39.86
CA GLY A 531 -28.95 16.98 39.68
C GLY A 531 -29.47 17.50 38.34
N LEU A 532 -29.92 16.65 37.39
CA LEU A 532 -30.57 17.11 36.16
C LEU A 532 -32.00 16.58 36.06
N THR A 533 -32.97 17.42 36.40
CA THR A 533 -34.36 17.28 35.96
C THR A 533 -34.46 17.73 34.52
N ASP A 534 -34.71 16.83 33.56
CA ASP A 534 -35.84 17.09 32.65
C ASP A 534 -36.33 15.89 31.85
N LYS A 535 -37.63 15.97 31.58
CA LYS A 535 -38.53 14.99 31.00
C LYS A 535 -38.15 14.62 29.57
N THR A 536 -37.82 13.36 29.30
CA THR A 536 -38.30 12.65 28.10
C THR A 536 -38.31 11.14 28.32
N ASN A 537 -39.40 10.51 27.91
CA ASN A 537 -39.69 9.09 28.03
C ASN A 537 -38.64 8.22 27.33
N ASN A 538 -38.05 7.25 28.04
CA ASN A 538 -38.37 5.85 27.75
C ASN A 538 -37.94 4.90 28.89
N SER A 539 -38.90 4.09 29.31
CA SER A 539 -38.73 2.97 30.23
C SER A 539 -37.87 1.88 29.59
N TYR A 540 -36.65 1.70 30.11
CA TYR A 540 -36.00 0.39 30.22
C TYR A 540 -35.26 0.36 31.56
N SER A 541 -35.94 -0.05 32.62
CA SER A 541 -35.31 -0.38 33.89
C SER A 541 -34.53 -1.69 33.76
N VAL A 542 -33.28 -1.62 33.31
CA VAL A 542 -32.33 -2.71 33.55
C VAL A 542 -31.67 -2.42 34.88
N LYS A 543 -32.06 -3.16 35.93
CA LYS A 543 -31.30 -3.23 37.17
C LYS A 543 -29.85 -3.58 36.83
N TYR A 544 -28.90 -2.75 37.26
CA TYR A 544 -27.48 -3.03 37.16
C TYR A 544 -27.18 -4.41 37.77
N SER A 545 -26.76 -5.38 36.94
CA SER A 545 -25.97 -6.48 37.50
C SER A 545 -24.60 -5.89 37.86
N GLU A 546 -24.06 -6.17 39.05
CA GLU A 546 -22.69 -5.82 39.45
C GLU A 546 -21.66 -6.20 38.38
N SER A 547 -21.96 -7.23 37.58
CA SER A 547 -21.13 -7.67 36.46
C SER A 547 -20.95 -6.62 35.33
N SER A 548 -21.87 -5.66 35.17
CA SER A 548 -21.81 -4.64 34.10
C SER A 548 -20.96 -3.44 34.50
N SER A 549 -21.13 -2.94 35.73
CA SER A 549 -20.30 -1.86 36.29
C SER A 549 -18.84 -2.29 36.42
N GLN A 550 -18.58 -3.51 36.87
CA GLN A 550 -17.21 -4.06 36.92
C GLN A 550 -16.56 -4.15 35.54
N LYS A 551 -17.31 -4.54 34.50
CA LYS A 551 -16.79 -4.55 33.11
C LYS A 551 -16.43 -3.14 32.63
N LEU A 552 -17.22 -2.14 33.01
CA LEU A 552 -16.96 -0.74 32.68
C LEU A 552 -15.72 -0.21 33.41
N ILE A 553 -15.57 -0.49 34.71
CA ILE A 553 -14.38 -0.15 35.49
C ILE A 553 -13.12 -0.78 34.88
N LEU A 554 -13.17 -2.07 34.57
CA LEU A 554 -12.06 -2.77 33.91
C LEU A 554 -11.75 -2.16 32.54
N ALA A 555 -12.76 -1.75 31.76
CA ALA A 555 -12.56 -1.04 30.50
C ALA A 555 -11.85 0.31 30.70
N CYS A 556 -12.21 1.08 31.74
CA CYS A 556 -11.52 2.33 32.10
C CYS A 556 -10.04 2.09 32.44
N TYR A 557 -9.74 1.07 33.26
CA TYR A 557 -8.35 0.71 33.57
C TYR A 557 -7.57 0.30 32.33
N ARG A 558 -8.15 -0.54 31.46
CA ARG A 558 -7.53 -0.94 30.19
C ARG A 558 -7.30 0.22 29.25
N GLN A 559 -8.20 1.20 29.20
CA GLN A 559 -8.01 2.37 28.38
C GLN A 559 -6.87 3.26 28.90
N VAL A 560 -6.91 3.63 30.18
CA VAL A 560 -5.97 4.59 30.78
C VAL A 560 -4.58 3.98 30.96
N PHE A 561 -4.49 2.75 31.48
CA PHE A 561 -3.22 2.09 31.76
C PHE A 561 -2.76 1.14 30.65
N GLY A 562 -3.64 0.76 29.71
CA GLY A 562 -3.35 -0.21 28.64
C GLY A 562 -3.48 -1.67 29.08
N ARG A 563 -3.54 -1.93 30.39
CA ARG A 563 -3.56 -3.26 31.01
C ARG A 563 -4.44 -3.23 32.26
N ASP A 564 -4.80 -4.42 32.73
CA ASP A 564 -5.36 -4.56 34.08
C ASP A 564 -4.26 -4.23 35.11
N VAL A 565 -4.61 -3.41 36.10
CA VAL A 565 -3.70 -3.03 37.19
C VAL A 565 -3.62 -4.14 38.23
N TYR A 566 -2.52 -4.21 38.98
CA TYR A 566 -2.41 -5.17 40.07
C TYR A 566 -3.43 -4.83 41.18
N ASP A 567 -3.84 -5.80 41.99
CA ASP A 567 -4.91 -5.58 42.97
C ASP A 567 -4.58 -4.46 43.98
N GLY A 568 -3.33 -4.39 44.45
CA GLY A 568 -2.84 -3.30 45.31
C GLY A 568 -2.68 -1.93 44.62
N GLN A 569 -2.85 -1.87 43.30
CA GLN A 569 -2.78 -0.63 42.50
C GLN A 569 -4.17 -0.10 42.13
N ARG A 570 -5.25 -0.81 42.47
CA ARG A 570 -6.63 -0.40 42.22
C ARG A 570 -7.03 0.76 43.14
N MET A 571 -7.83 1.66 42.59
CA MET A 571 -8.31 2.85 43.30
C MET A 571 -9.72 2.57 43.86
N LYS A 572 -9.80 1.69 44.86
CA LYS A 572 -11.09 1.19 45.40
C LYS A 572 -12.07 2.31 45.77
N THR A 573 -11.57 3.41 46.34
CA THR A 573 -12.42 4.56 46.69
C THR A 573 -13.04 5.24 45.48
N ALA A 574 -12.32 5.34 44.35
CA ALA A 574 -12.85 5.90 43.12
C ALA A 574 -13.81 4.92 42.41
N GLU A 575 -13.54 3.61 42.51
CA GLU A 575 -14.41 2.56 41.97
C GLU A 575 -15.78 2.58 42.67
N ILE A 576 -15.81 2.60 44.00
CA ILE A 576 -17.06 2.68 44.79
C ILE A 576 -17.86 3.92 44.43
N LYS A 577 -17.20 5.07 44.28
CA LYS A 577 -17.87 6.32 43.87
C LYS A 577 -18.51 6.22 42.49
N LEU A 578 -17.84 5.57 41.54
CA LEU A 578 -18.39 5.34 40.22
C LEU A 578 -19.57 4.35 40.31
N GLU A 579 -19.45 3.26 41.06
CA GLU A 579 -20.53 2.28 41.24
C GLU A 579 -21.79 2.88 41.87
N ASN A 580 -21.60 3.79 42.83
CA ASN A 580 -22.67 4.55 43.47
C ASN A 580 -23.26 5.67 42.58
N GLY A 581 -22.61 6.00 41.46
CA GLY A 581 -23.02 7.10 40.58
C GLY A 581 -22.72 8.51 41.15
N GLU A 582 -21.80 8.63 42.11
CA GLU A 582 -21.36 9.92 42.68
C GLU A 582 -20.46 10.71 41.70
N ILE A 583 -19.80 10.01 40.79
CA ILE A 583 -18.90 10.58 39.77
C ILE A 583 -19.24 10.00 38.39
N THR A 584 -19.01 10.77 37.33
CA THR A 584 -19.17 10.27 35.96
C THR A 584 -17.95 9.48 35.50
N VAL A 585 -18.04 8.86 34.32
CA VAL A 585 -16.92 8.15 33.71
C VAL A 585 -15.76 9.12 33.42
N ARG A 586 -16.05 10.36 33.03
CA ARG A 586 -15.02 11.40 32.81
C ARG A 586 -14.29 11.77 34.10
N GLU A 587 -15.00 11.99 35.21
CA GLU A 587 -14.36 12.24 36.50
C GLU A 587 -13.54 11.04 36.95
N PHE A 588 -14.04 9.82 36.75
CA PHE A 588 -13.28 8.61 37.08
C PHE A 588 -11.98 8.53 36.27
N ILE A 589 -12.02 8.79 34.96
CA ILE A 589 -10.83 8.87 34.11
C ILE A 589 -9.87 9.97 34.55
N ARG A 590 -10.41 11.15 34.94
CA ARG A 590 -9.61 12.25 35.50
C ARG A 590 -8.86 11.79 36.76
N MET A 591 -9.52 11.09 37.68
CA MET A 591 -8.90 10.55 38.89
C MET A 591 -7.84 9.49 38.56
N LEU A 592 -8.10 8.59 37.61
CA LEU A 592 -7.13 7.58 37.17
C LEU A 592 -5.90 8.23 36.53
N ALA A 593 -6.08 9.18 35.63
CA ALA A 593 -5.00 9.89 34.94
C ALA A 593 -4.18 10.77 35.91
N LYS A 594 -4.79 11.36 36.94
CA LYS A 594 -4.09 12.11 38.00
C LYS A 594 -3.47 11.23 39.09
N SER A 595 -3.63 9.90 39.02
CA SER A 595 -3.07 8.99 40.01
C SER A 595 -1.54 9.00 40.01
N GLU A 596 -0.95 8.72 41.18
CA GLU A 596 0.50 8.60 41.30
C GLU A 596 1.06 7.48 40.42
N LEU A 597 0.32 6.38 40.28
CA LEU A 597 0.70 5.26 39.41
C LEU A 597 0.82 5.70 37.95
N PHE A 598 -0.18 6.42 37.43
CA PHE A 598 -0.16 6.91 36.06
C PHE A 598 1.01 7.88 35.83
N ARG A 599 1.25 8.80 36.78
CA ARG A 599 2.37 9.73 36.73
C ARG A 599 3.74 9.01 36.70
N LYS A 600 3.94 8.01 37.56
CA LYS A 600 5.18 7.21 37.59
C LYS A 600 5.41 6.48 36.26
N LEU A 601 4.36 5.93 35.66
CA LEU A 601 4.46 5.16 34.42
C LEU A 601 4.69 6.03 33.19
N TYR A 602 3.94 7.13 33.04
CA TYR A 602 3.82 7.84 31.77
C TYR A 602 4.25 9.31 31.79
N TRP A 603 4.66 9.85 32.94
CA TRP A 603 5.17 11.21 33.04
C TRP A 603 6.63 11.25 33.47
N THR A 604 6.96 10.67 34.63
CA THR A 604 8.29 10.79 35.25
C THR A 604 9.39 10.09 34.45
N SER A 605 9.08 8.98 33.78
CA SER A 605 10.04 8.14 33.07
C SER A 605 10.31 8.58 31.62
N LEU A 606 9.51 9.50 31.09
CA LEU A 606 9.47 9.83 29.67
C LEU A 606 9.88 11.28 29.42
N TYR A 607 10.39 11.55 28.22
CA TYR A 607 10.61 12.92 27.74
C TYR A 607 9.26 13.66 27.65
N VAL A 608 9.21 14.92 28.07
CA VAL A 608 7.95 15.68 28.23
C VAL A 608 7.04 15.59 27.00
N THR A 609 7.56 15.80 25.78
CA THR A 609 6.70 15.73 24.58
C THR A 609 6.26 14.31 24.25
N LYS A 610 7.07 13.28 24.55
CA LYS A 610 6.68 11.86 24.46
C LYS A 610 5.57 11.53 25.45
N SER A 611 5.67 12.05 26.68
CA SER A 611 4.62 11.93 27.69
C SER A 611 3.32 12.57 27.21
N VAL A 612 3.38 13.81 26.72
CA VAL A 612 2.21 14.53 26.20
C VAL A 612 1.57 13.76 25.04
N GLU A 613 2.35 13.33 24.04
CA GLU A 613 1.85 12.56 22.89
C GLU A 613 1.18 11.24 23.33
N TYR A 614 1.78 10.51 24.27
CA TYR A 614 1.20 9.25 24.76
C TYR A 614 -0.07 9.47 25.59
N ILE A 615 -0.08 10.45 26.49
CA ILE A 615 -1.26 10.80 27.31
C ILE A 615 -2.40 11.26 26.40
N HIS A 616 -2.09 12.08 25.41
CA HIS A 616 -3.06 12.54 24.41
C HIS A 616 -3.72 11.36 23.67
N ARG A 617 -2.93 10.37 23.25
CA ARG A 617 -3.46 9.13 22.63
C ARG A 617 -4.38 8.35 23.56
N ARG A 618 -4.07 8.26 24.86
CA ARG A 618 -4.87 7.50 25.83
C ARG A 618 -6.18 8.20 26.19
N LEU A 619 -6.17 9.51 26.33
CA LEU A 619 -7.35 10.27 26.76
C LEU A 619 -8.26 10.67 25.58
N LEU A 620 -7.69 11.08 24.45
CA LEU A 620 -8.46 11.50 23.26
C LEU A 620 -8.61 10.40 22.20
N GLY A 621 -7.91 9.29 22.33
CA GLY A 621 -7.98 8.18 21.36
C GLY A 621 -7.29 8.48 20.04
N ARG A 622 -6.46 9.52 19.94
CA ARG A 622 -5.73 9.88 18.72
C ARG A 622 -4.36 10.49 19.01
N PRO A 623 -3.39 10.41 18.09
CA PRO A 623 -2.18 11.21 18.16
C PRO A 623 -2.47 12.70 17.98
N THR A 624 -1.48 13.54 18.31
CA THR A 624 -1.57 14.97 18.00
C THR A 624 -1.57 15.19 16.48
N TYR A 625 -2.30 16.22 16.05
CA TYR A 625 -2.39 16.58 14.63
C TYR A 625 -1.10 17.20 14.12
N GLY A 626 -0.34 17.89 14.95
CA GLY A 626 0.85 18.57 14.50
C GLY A 626 1.44 19.50 15.55
N ARG A 627 2.29 20.41 15.08
CA ARG A 627 3.17 21.18 15.96
C ARG A 627 2.44 22.20 16.85
N GLN A 628 1.36 22.81 16.37
CA GLN A 628 0.60 23.77 17.18
C GLN A 628 -0.03 23.13 18.42
N GLU A 629 -0.62 21.95 18.25
CA GLU A 629 -1.32 21.22 19.32
C GLU A 629 -0.33 20.76 20.40
N ILE A 630 0.77 20.12 20.00
CA ILE A 630 1.80 19.68 20.96
C ILE A 630 2.45 20.87 21.69
N ASN A 631 2.65 22.01 21.01
CA ASN A 631 3.21 23.22 21.64
C ASN A 631 2.28 23.82 22.69
N LYS A 632 0.99 23.89 22.40
CA LYS A 632 -0.01 24.36 23.36
C LYS A 632 0.04 23.54 24.64
N TYR A 633 0.08 22.21 24.52
CA TYR A 633 0.18 21.33 25.69
C TYR A 633 1.54 21.42 26.39
N PHE A 634 2.62 21.55 25.63
CA PHE A 634 3.96 21.76 26.18
C PHE A 634 4.04 23.04 27.02
N ASP A 635 3.46 24.16 26.55
CA ASP A 635 3.42 25.42 27.28
C ASP A 635 2.62 25.31 28.59
N ILE A 636 1.51 24.56 28.56
CA ILE A 636 0.72 24.27 29.77
C ILE A 636 1.54 23.44 30.76
N CYS A 637 2.23 22.40 30.28
CA CYS A 637 3.11 21.58 31.11
C CYS A 637 4.24 22.40 31.73
N ALA A 638 4.87 23.29 30.95
CA ALA A 638 5.97 24.11 31.42
C ALA A 638 5.53 25.11 32.50
N LYS A 639 4.31 25.67 32.40
CA LYS A 639 3.81 26.69 33.33
C LYS A 639 3.08 26.11 34.55
N LYS A 640 2.27 25.07 34.35
CA LYS A 640 1.30 24.55 35.35
C LYS A 640 1.53 23.08 35.73
N GLY A 641 2.43 22.38 35.06
CA GLY A 641 2.78 20.99 35.37
C GLY A 641 1.79 19.93 34.85
N PHE A 642 1.96 18.71 35.35
CA PHE A 642 1.29 17.50 34.87
C PHE A 642 -0.23 17.50 35.07
N TYR A 643 -0.73 17.90 36.25
CA TYR A 643 -2.17 17.83 36.53
C TYR A 643 -2.99 18.75 35.62
N ALA A 644 -2.44 19.92 35.32
CA ALA A 644 -3.05 20.87 34.39
C ALA A 644 -3.11 20.36 32.94
N LEU A 645 -2.18 19.50 32.52
CA LEU A 645 -2.24 18.84 31.21
C LEU A 645 -3.47 17.92 31.13
N VAL A 646 -3.67 17.09 32.15
CA VAL A 646 -4.81 16.16 32.20
C VAL A 646 -6.13 16.92 32.14
N ASP A 647 -6.25 17.99 32.94
CA ASP A 647 -7.43 18.87 32.92
C ASP A 647 -7.61 19.50 31.54
N ALA A 648 -6.54 20.08 30.97
CA ALA A 648 -6.60 20.73 29.67
C ALA A 648 -6.98 19.80 28.51
N ILE A 649 -6.75 18.49 28.62
CA ILE A 649 -7.16 17.48 27.62
C ILE A 649 -8.63 17.09 27.84
N LEU A 650 -9.01 16.77 29.07
CA LEU A 650 -10.37 16.32 29.40
C LEU A 650 -11.41 17.45 29.28
N ASP A 651 -10.98 18.72 29.40
CA ASP A 651 -11.82 19.91 29.28
C ASP A 651 -11.90 20.46 27.85
N THR A 652 -11.40 19.72 26.86
CA THR A 652 -11.56 20.08 25.44
C THR A 652 -12.97 19.81 24.94
N THR A 653 -13.45 20.66 24.03
CA THR A 653 -14.72 20.43 23.32
C THR A 653 -14.70 19.11 22.54
N GLU A 654 -13.54 18.72 22.01
CA GLU A 654 -13.39 17.43 21.34
C GLU A 654 -13.67 16.25 22.27
N TYR A 655 -13.21 16.28 23.52
CA TYR A 655 -13.50 15.22 24.48
C TYR A 655 -15.00 15.14 24.77
N SER A 656 -15.63 16.29 25.07
CA SER A 656 -17.07 16.37 25.38
C SER A 656 -17.95 15.92 24.22
N GLU A 657 -17.64 16.31 22.98
CA GLU A 657 -18.39 15.88 21.78
C GLU A 657 -18.19 14.41 21.42
N THR A 658 -17.06 13.79 21.79
CA THR A 658 -16.73 12.42 21.36
C THR A 658 -17.08 11.36 22.38
N PHE A 659 -16.87 11.63 23.66
CA PHE A 659 -17.11 10.68 24.74
C PHE A 659 -18.21 11.15 25.71
N GLY A 660 -18.40 12.46 25.85
CA GLY A 660 -19.30 13.02 26.86
C GLY A 660 -18.84 12.67 28.27
N GLU A 661 -19.81 12.47 29.17
CA GLU A 661 -19.57 12.10 30.57
C GLU A 661 -19.66 10.59 30.83
N ASP A 662 -20.29 9.83 29.92
CA ASP A 662 -20.71 8.45 30.15
C ASP A 662 -19.91 7.40 29.37
N THR A 663 -19.12 7.82 28.38
CA THR A 663 -18.43 6.89 27.47
C THR A 663 -16.96 6.75 27.85
N VAL A 664 -16.48 5.51 27.92
CA VAL A 664 -15.04 5.25 28.10
C VAL A 664 -14.30 5.63 26.81
N PRO A 665 -13.21 6.41 26.87
CA PRO A 665 -12.39 6.71 25.72
C PRO A 665 -11.93 5.44 25.02
N TYR A 666 -11.84 5.51 23.70
CA TYR A 666 -11.37 4.41 22.88
C TYR A 666 -10.47 4.96 21.78
N GLU A 667 -9.62 4.11 21.20
CA GLU A 667 -8.73 4.51 20.10
C GLU A 667 -9.56 4.84 18.84
N ARG A 668 -9.62 6.12 18.49
CA ARG A 668 -10.36 6.68 17.36
C ARG A 668 -9.50 6.78 16.10
N TYR A 669 -8.21 7.08 16.21
CA TYR A 669 -7.32 7.27 15.06
C TYR A 669 -6.00 6.52 15.19
N LEU A 670 -5.50 6.07 14.05
CA LEU A 670 -4.22 5.41 13.87
C LEU A 670 -3.33 6.24 12.94
N THR A 671 -2.02 6.06 13.09
CA THR A 671 -1.08 6.51 12.06
C THR A 671 -1.00 5.46 10.93
N PRO A 672 -0.60 5.84 9.70
CA PRO A 672 -0.27 4.90 8.64
C PRO A 672 0.68 3.78 9.09
N GLY A 673 1.71 4.11 9.86
CA GLY A 673 2.63 3.14 10.44
C GLY A 673 1.95 2.16 11.41
N GLY A 674 1.06 2.64 12.27
CA GLY A 674 0.30 1.79 13.19
C GLY A 674 -0.71 0.87 12.50
N LEU A 675 -1.39 1.35 11.46
CA LEU A 675 -2.26 0.51 10.64
C LEU A 675 -1.46 -0.58 9.92
N GLN A 676 -0.29 -0.24 9.38
CA GLN A 676 0.59 -1.18 8.69
C GLN A 676 1.00 -2.32 9.61
N LEU A 677 1.38 -2.03 10.86
CA LEU A 677 1.74 -3.04 11.86
C LEU A 677 0.61 -4.06 12.12
N ARG A 678 -0.65 -3.63 12.05
CA ARG A 678 -1.83 -4.48 12.31
C ARG A 678 -2.27 -5.29 11.09
N THR A 679 -1.93 -4.84 9.90
CA THR A 679 -2.44 -5.42 8.63
C THR A 679 -1.46 -6.41 8.00
N ARG A 680 -0.14 -6.26 8.23
CA ARG A 680 0.89 -6.84 7.35
C ARG A 680 1.20 -8.34 7.47
N THR A 681 0.69 -9.08 8.44
CA THR A 681 1.30 -10.41 8.72
C THR A 681 0.38 -11.61 8.63
N ASN A 682 -0.97 -11.49 8.63
CA ASN A 682 -1.87 -12.65 8.46
C ASN A 682 -3.31 -12.33 7.98
N ASN A 683 -3.66 -11.05 7.76
CA ASN A 683 -5.04 -10.62 7.44
C ASN A 683 -5.24 -10.17 5.99
N LEU A 684 -4.19 -10.12 5.17
CA LEU A 684 -4.39 -10.08 3.72
C LEU A 684 -4.85 -11.48 3.32
N ARG A 685 -6.10 -11.57 2.86
CA ARG A 685 -6.64 -12.75 2.17
C ARG A 685 -5.59 -13.18 1.14
N LYS A 686 -5.29 -14.48 1.01
CA LYS A 686 -4.30 -14.99 0.03
C LYS A 686 -4.54 -14.48 -1.40
N ASP A 687 -5.79 -14.12 -1.66
CA ASP A 687 -6.35 -13.58 -2.89
C ASP A 687 -5.94 -12.12 -3.17
N VAL A 688 -5.37 -11.40 -2.19
CA VAL A 688 -4.98 -9.99 -2.33
C VAL A 688 -3.46 -9.88 -2.49
N GLY A 689 -3.01 -9.78 -3.73
CA GLY A 689 -1.61 -9.56 -4.11
C GLY A 689 -1.00 -10.66 -4.97
N THR A 690 -1.65 -11.81 -5.04
CA THR A 690 -1.47 -12.78 -6.12
C THR A 690 -2.46 -12.41 -7.22
N GLU A 691 -2.05 -12.42 -8.49
CA GLU A 691 -3.01 -12.29 -9.59
C GLU A 691 -4.15 -13.28 -9.34
N VAL A 692 -5.37 -12.78 -9.16
CA VAL A 692 -6.55 -13.65 -9.05
C VAL A 692 -6.72 -14.29 -10.42
N GLN A 693 -6.04 -15.40 -10.65
CA GLN A 693 -6.40 -16.32 -11.70
C GLN A 693 -7.78 -16.83 -11.30
N LYS A 694 -8.82 -16.20 -11.87
CA LYS A 694 -10.18 -16.70 -11.75
C LYS A 694 -10.10 -18.16 -12.18
N GLU A 695 -10.42 -19.10 -11.29
CA GLU A 695 -10.46 -20.52 -11.65
C GLU A 695 -11.46 -20.65 -12.80
N VAL A 696 -10.95 -20.71 -14.02
CA VAL A 696 -11.78 -20.88 -15.20
C VAL A 696 -12.15 -22.35 -15.21
N THR A 697 -13.43 -22.63 -15.04
CA THR A 697 -13.96 -23.97 -15.28
C THR A 697 -13.52 -24.41 -16.66
N PRO A 698 -12.83 -25.55 -16.80
CA PRO A 698 -12.40 -26.00 -18.11
C PRO A 698 -13.61 -26.12 -19.05
N ARG A 699 -13.46 -25.71 -20.31
CA ARG A 699 -14.55 -25.71 -21.30
C ARG A 699 -15.22 -27.08 -21.48
N TYR A 700 -14.48 -28.17 -21.26
CA TYR A 700 -15.06 -29.52 -21.29
C TYR A 700 -16.05 -29.76 -20.15
N THR A 701 -15.84 -29.13 -18.99
CA THR A 701 -16.75 -29.17 -17.84
C THR A 701 -18.00 -28.37 -18.15
N GLU A 702 -17.87 -27.19 -18.76
CA GLU A 702 -19.00 -26.35 -19.17
C GLU A 702 -19.89 -27.03 -20.21
N LEU A 703 -19.29 -27.72 -21.20
CA LEU A 703 -20.03 -28.46 -22.22
C LEU A 703 -20.74 -29.72 -21.68
N GLY A 704 -20.25 -30.28 -20.57
CA GLY A 704 -20.83 -31.46 -19.93
C GLY A 704 -21.80 -31.14 -18.78
N GLN A 705 -21.84 -29.89 -18.33
CA GLN A 705 -22.68 -29.48 -17.22
C GLN A 705 -24.12 -29.26 -17.70
N VAL A 706 -25.06 -29.85 -16.97
CA VAL A 706 -26.49 -29.61 -17.19
C VAL A 706 -26.79 -28.18 -16.80
N SER A 707 -27.30 -27.39 -17.76
CA SER A 707 -27.61 -25.95 -17.60
C SER A 707 -28.85 -25.66 -16.76
N GLU A 708 -29.71 -26.66 -16.57
CA GLU A 708 -31.01 -26.53 -15.91
C GLU A 708 -30.98 -27.14 -14.50
N GLU A 709 -31.48 -26.41 -13.50
CA GLU A 709 -31.79 -27.00 -12.20
C GLU A 709 -32.96 -27.98 -12.36
N ARG A 710 -32.66 -29.27 -12.29
CA ARG A 710 -33.67 -30.31 -12.46
C ARG A 710 -34.39 -30.56 -11.14
N SER A 711 -35.68 -30.29 -11.14
CA SER A 711 -36.56 -30.69 -10.06
C SER A 711 -36.68 -32.22 -9.98
N GLU A 712 -36.99 -32.76 -8.81
CA GLU A 712 -37.17 -34.20 -8.62
C GLU A 712 -38.21 -34.81 -9.60
N PRO A 713 -39.34 -34.16 -9.94
CA PRO A 713 -40.25 -34.65 -10.98
C PRO A 713 -39.62 -34.78 -12.37
N ASP A 714 -38.77 -33.84 -12.81
CA ASP A 714 -38.07 -33.92 -14.11
C ASP A 714 -37.07 -35.07 -14.11
N VAL A 715 -36.34 -35.25 -13.00
CA VAL A 715 -35.44 -36.39 -12.82
C VAL A 715 -36.21 -37.71 -12.91
N GLN A 716 -37.36 -37.82 -12.23
CA GLN A 716 -38.21 -39.01 -12.29
C GLN A 716 -38.80 -39.27 -13.67
N TYR A 717 -39.19 -38.21 -14.40
CA TYR A 717 -39.65 -38.31 -15.78
C TYR A 717 -38.57 -38.88 -16.70
N ARG A 718 -37.35 -38.35 -16.62
CA ARG A 718 -36.19 -38.83 -17.40
C ARG A 718 -35.76 -40.24 -17.02
N ILE A 719 -35.91 -40.65 -15.76
CA ILE A 719 -35.67 -42.04 -15.34
C ILE A 719 -36.68 -43.01 -15.98
N LYS A 720 -37.92 -42.57 -16.19
CA LYS A 720 -39.01 -43.38 -16.75
C LYS A 720 -39.03 -43.43 -18.28
N GLN A 721 -38.14 -42.71 -18.97
CA GLN A 721 -38.12 -42.66 -20.43
C GLN A 721 -37.78 -44.03 -21.06
N GLY A 722 -38.39 -44.31 -22.22
CA GLY A 722 -38.15 -45.54 -22.99
C GLY A 722 -39.14 -46.66 -22.71
N VAL A 723 -38.85 -47.85 -23.24
CA VAL A 723 -39.65 -49.06 -22.99
C VAL A 723 -39.44 -49.52 -21.55
N ASN A 724 -40.49 -50.03 -20.92
CA ASN A 724 -40.47 -50.47 -19.53
C ASN A 724 -39.33 -51.49 -19.26
N LYS A 725 -38.57 -51.28 -18.17
CA LYS A 725 -37.50 -52.19 -17.69
C LYS A 725 -37.96 -53.64 -17.51
N ARG A 726 -39.27 -53.89 -17.39
CA ARG A 726 -39.86 -55.24 -17.42
C ARG A 726 -39.39 -56.08 -18.61
N ARG A 727 -39.03 -55.47 -19.75
CA ARG A 727 -38.45 -56.18 -20.90
C ARG A 727 -37.13 -56.88 -20.57
N GLU A 728 -36.24 -56.23 -19.82
CA GLU A 728 -34.96 -56.79 -19.37
C GLU A 728 -35.15 -57.79 -18.22
N GLN A 729 -36.18 -57.58 -17.39
CA GLN A 729 -36.44 -58.37 -16.19
C GLN A 729 -37.29 -59.63 -16.41
N THR A 730 -37.85 -59.84 -17.61
CA THR A 730 -38.73 -60.99 -17.88
C THR A 730 -37.92 -62.29 -17.97
N LYS A 731 -38.14 -63.21 -17.02
CA LYS A 731 -37.51 -64.54 -17.00
C LYS A 731 -38.21 -65.51 -17.95
N GLN A 732 -37.44 -66.20 -18.78
CA GLN A 732 -37.95 -67.27 -19.66
C GLN A 732 -37.79 -68.62 -18.96
N PHE A 733 -38.86 -69.41 -18.92
CA PHE A 733 -38.85 -70.75 -18.34
C PHE A 733 -38.74 -71.77 -19.48
N LYS A 734 -37.61 -72.48 -19.53
CA LYS A 734 -37.34 -73.53 -20.50
C LYS A 734 -37.07 -74.85 -19.77
N LEU A 735 -37.71 -75.92 -20.21
CA LEU A 735 -37.46 -77.26 -19.70
C LEU A 735 -36.39 -77.95 -20.56
N THR A 736 -35.13 -77.95 -20.10
CA THR A 736 -34.02 -78.57 -20.85
C THR A 736 -33.77 -80.02 -20.43
N ASN A 737 -33.98 -80.36 -19.15
CA ASN A 737 -33.70 -81.68 -18.57
C ASN A 737 -34.80 -82.10 -17.58
N LEU A 738 -35.06 -83.40 -17.48
CA LEU A 738 -36.08 -83.99 -16.60
C LEU A 738 -35.53 -84.53 -15.26
N TYR A 739 -34.21 -84.48 -15.07
CA TYR A 739 -33.54 -84.92 -13.84
C TYR A 739 -33.84 -84.00 -12.65
N ASP A 740 -33.95 -82.70 -12.89
CA ASP A 740 -34.28 -81.73 -11.86
C ASP A 740 -35.80 -81.62 -11.70
N LYS A 741 -36.33 -82.40 -10.75
CA LYS A 741 -37.77 -82.39 -10.42
C LYS A 741 -38.23 -81.05 -9.85
N VAL A 742 -37.33 -80.23 -9.28
CA VAL A 742 -37.67 -78.88 -8.81
C VAL A 742 -37.84 -77.96 -10.02
N ALA A 743 -36.94 -78.00 -11.00
CA ALA A 743 -37.09 -77.25 -12.24
C ALA A 743 -38.39 -77.61 -12.98
N VAL A 744 -38.73 -78.91 -13.09
CA VAL A 744 -40.00 -79.37 -13.67
C VAL A 744 -41.21 -78.74 -12.94
N LYS A 745 -41.23 -78.79 -11.60
CA LYS A 745 -42.29 -78.14 -10.81
C LYS A 745 -42.36 -76.62 -11.03
N THR A 746 -41.21 -75.95 -11.14
CA THR A 746 -41.20 -74.50 -11.42
C THR A 746 -41.70 -74.15 -12.82
N VAL A 747 -41.42 -74.98 -13.83
CA VAL A 747 -41.93 -74.82 -15.19
C VAL A 747 -43.43 -75.07 -15.23
N ILE A 748 -43.92 -76.11 -14.54
CA ILE A 748 -45.37 -76.37 -14.37
C ILE A 748 -46.06 -75.16 -13.74
N GLY A 749 -45.53 -74.66 -12.62
CA GLY A 749 -46.07 -73.46 -11.97
C GLY A 749 -46.02 -72.22 -12.86
N ALA A 750 -44.95 -72.04 -13.65
CA ALA A 750 -44.86 -70.94 -14.62
C ALA A 750 -45.89 -71.06 -15.76
N ALA A 751 -46.13 -72.28 -16.27
CA ALA A 751 -47.13 -72.55 -17.28
C ALA A 751 -48.55 -72.28 -16.77
N TYR A 752 -48.83 -72.64 -15.51
CA TYR A 752 -50.09 -72.28 -14.84
C TYR A 752 -50.28 -70.77 -14.75
N ARG A 753 -49.28 -70.03 -14.26
CA ARG A 753 -49.33 -68.56 -14.18
C ARG A 753 -49.47 -67.90 -15.54
N GLN A 754 -48.89 -68.47 -16.59
CA GLN A 754 -48.99 -67.91 -17.94
C GLN A 754 -50.39 -68.15 -18.56
N VAL A 755 -50.91 -69.38 -18.48
CA VAL A 755 -52.17 -69.76 -19.14
C VAL A 755 -53.38 -69.26 -18.35
N PHE A 756 -53.32 -69.28 -17.01
CA PHE A 756 -54.43 -68.90 -16.15
C PHE A 756 -54.25 -67.54 -15.45
N GLU A 757 -53.16 -66.82 -15.75
CA GLU A 757 -52.76 -65.53 -15.15
C GLU A 757 -52.44 -65.57 -13.64
N ARG A 758 -52.56 -66.73 -12.98
CA ARG A 758 -52.36 -66.93 -11.53
C ARG A 758 -52.02 -68.38 -11.21
N ASP A 759 -51.54 -68.63 -10.00
CA ASP A 759 -51.35 -69.98 -9.48
C ASP A 759 -52.72 -70.66 -9.23
N ILE A 760 -52.76 -71.98 -9.46
CA ILE A 760 -54.01 -72.77 -9.50
C ILE A 760 -54.37 -73.40 -8.13
N GLU A 761 -53.38 -73.59 -7.26
CA GLU A 761 -53.51 -74.28 -5.96
C GLU A 761 -54.72 -73.85 -5.08
N PRO A 762 -55.17 -72.57 -5.07
CA PRO A 762 -56.30 -72.16 -4.22
C PRO A 762 -57.72 -72.48 -4.77
N TYR A 763 -57.87 -72.84 -6.05
CA TYR A 763 -59.18 -72.82 -6.74
C TYR A 763 -59.63 -74.17 -7.33
N VAL A 764 -58.81 -75.21 -7.17
CA VAL A 764 -59.06 -76.52 -7.73
C VAL A 764 -59.54 -77.48 -6.64
N VAL A 765 -60.82 -77.85 -6.69
CA VAL A 765 -61.46 -78.78 -5.73
C VAL A 765 -61.21 -80.26 -6.14
N LYS A 766 -60.65 -80.53 -7.32
CA LYS A 766 -60.38 -81.88 -7.87
C LYS A 766 -59.01 -81.96 -8.55
N ALA A 767 -58.28 -83.07 -8.45
CA ALA A 767 -57.00 -83.28 -9.13
C ALA A 767 -57.09 -83.32 -10.68
N GLU A 768 -57.44 -82.21 -11.33
CA GLU A 768 -57.75 -82.14 -12.77
C GLU A 768 -56.50 -82.24 -13.66
N PHE A 769 -55.35 -81.69 -13.21
CA PHE A 769 -54.13 -81.62 -14.02
C PHE A 769 -53.02 -82.57 -13.57
N THR A 770 -53.20 -83.37 -12.52
CA THR A 770 -52.19 -84.32 -12.02
C THR A 770 -51.74 -85.31 -13.10
N ASN A 771 -52.65 -85.69 -13.99
CA ASN A 771 -52.33 -86.53 -15.15
C ASN A 771 -51.38 -85.83 -16.13
N LEU A 772 -51.60 -84.55 -16.42
CA LEU A 772 -50.71 -83.77 -17.32
C LEU A 772 -49.37 -83.47 -16.66
N GLU A 773 -49.37 -83.16 -15.36
CA GLU A 773 -48.14 -82.94 -14.58
C GLU A 773 -47.27 -84.19 -14.54
N SER A 774 -47.89 -85.36 -14.32
CA SER A 774 -47.18 -86.64 -14.31
C SER A 774 -46.61 -86.97 -15.69
N LYS A 775 -47.39 -86.76 -16.76
CA LYS A 775 -46.94 -86.95 -18.14
C LYS A 775 -45.75 -86.06 -18.49
N LEU A 776 -45.80 -84.77 -18.14
CA LEU A 776 -44.68 -83.85 -18.37
C LEU A 776 -43.46 -84.24 -17.51
N GLY A 777 -43.69 -84.62 -16.25
CA GLY A 777 -42.64 -85.04 -15.32
C GLY A 777 -41.94 -86.35 -15.69
N ASN A 778 -42.63 -87.22 -16.45
CA ASN A 778 -42.10 -88.46 -17.02
C ASN A 778 -41.52 -88.29 -18.43
N GLY A 779 -41.71 -87.13 -19.07
CA GLY A 779 -41.27 -86.87 -20.45
C GLY A 779 -42.15 -87.50 -21.53
N GLU A 780 -43.39 -87.87 -21.19
CA GLU A 780 -44.37 -88.43 -22.14
C GLU A 780 -44.98 -87.34 -23.04
N ILE A 781 -44.94 -86.08 -22.60
CA ILE A 781 -45.41 -84.91 -23.36
C ILE A 781 -44.39 -83.77 -23.27
N THR A 782 -44.38 -82.91 -24.28
CA THR A 782 -43.56 -81.68 -24.32
C THR A 782 -44.22 -80.53 -23.54
N VAL A 783 -43.48 -79.44 -23.26
CA VAL A 783 -44.07 -78.23 -22.65
C VAL A 783 -45.16 -77.63 -23.55
N LYS A 784 -44.96 -77.70 -24.87
CA LYS A 784 -45.98 -77.32 -25.86
C LYS A 784 -47.27 -78.14 -25.74
N GLU A 785 -47.16 -79.47 -25.68
CA GLU A 785 -48.33 -80.35 -25.51
C GLU A 785 -48.98 -80.19 -24.13
N PHE A 786 -48.18 -79.91 -23.10
CA PHE A 786 -48.69 -79.56 -21.78
C PHE A 786 -49.54 -78.28 -21.84
N ILE A 787 -49.04 -77.21 -22.47
CA ILE A 787 -49.78 -75.95 -22.65
C ILE A 787 -51.04 -76.13 -23.50
N GLU A 788 -50.97 -76.94 -24.56
CA GLU A 788 -52.15 -77.32 -25.35
C GLU A 788 -53.20 -78.05 -24.48
N GLY A 789 -52.74 -78.97 -23.63
CA GLY A 789 -53.57 -79.68 -22.66
C GLY A 789 -54.23 -78.75 -21.65
N LEU A 790 -53.51 -77.74 -21.15
CA LEU A 790 -54.05 -76.72 -20.26
C LEU A 790 -55.12 -75.86 -20.95
N GLY A 791 -54.85 -75.40 -22.17
CA GLY A 791 -55.80 -74.57 -22.92
C GLY A 791 -57.05 -75.32 -23.41
N CYS A 792 -56.98 -76.64 -23.56
CA CYS A 792 -58.14 -77.48 -23.93
C CYS A 792 -58.97 -77.96 -22.74
N SER A 793 -58.55 -77.63 -21.51
CA SER A 793 -59.19 -78.05 -20.27
C SER A 793 -60.54 -77.36 -20.03
N ASP A 794 -61.43 -78.05 -19.32
CA ASP A 794 -62.74 -77.49 -18.96
C ASP A 794 -62.60 -76.29 -18.01
N LEU A 795 -61.51 -76.22 -17.23
CA LEU A 795 -61.18 -75.06 -16.38
C LEU A 795 -60.87 -73.82 -17.23
N TYR A 796 -60.07 -73.96 -18.30
CA TYR A 796 -59.76 -72.84 -19.19
C TYR A 796 -61.01 -72.33 -19.89
N VAL A 797 -61.90 -73.24 -20.28
CA VAL A 797 -63.22 -72.91 -20.85
C VAL A 797 -64.05 -72.10 -19.85
N LYS A 798 -64.09 -72.52 -18.58
CA LYS A 798 -64.86 -71.83 -17.54
C LYS A 798 -64.35 -70.43 -17.23
N GLU A 799 -63.03 -70.22 -17.22
CA GLU A 799 -62.45 -68.93 -16.84
C GLU A 799 -62.32 -67.94 -18.00
N PHE A 800 -61.92 -68.40 -19.20
CA PHE A 800 -61.55 -67.49 -20.29
C PHE A 800 -62.41 -67.64 -21.55
N TYR A 801 -63.34 -68.61 -21.61
CA TYR A 801 -64.25 -68.76 -22.74
C TYR A 801 -65.71 -68.45 -22.39
N THR A 802 -66.29 -69.06 -21.36
CA THR A 802 -67.71 -68.88 -21.02
C THR A 802 -68.11 -67.45 -20.61
N PRO A 803 -67.28 -66.66 -19.89
CA PRO A 803 -67.70 -65.33 -19.44
C PRO A 803 -67.45 -64.24 -20.49
N TYR A 804 -66.76 -64.53 -21.60
CA TYR A 804 -66.27 -63.51 -22.53
C TYR A 804 -66.75 -63.73 -23.97
N PRO A 805 -66.98 -62.65 -24.75
CA PRO A 805 -67.30 -62.77 -26.17
C PRO A 805 -66.10 -63.27 -26.97
N ASN A 806 -66.33 -63.91 -28.11
CA ASN A 806 -65.27 -64.49 -28.96
C ASN A 806 -64.12 -63.53 -29.27
N THR A 807 -64.40 -62.23 -29.44
CA THR A 807 -63.36 -61.21 -29.69
C THR A 807 -62.42 -61.06 -28.49
N LYS A 808 -62.93 -61.08 -27.27
CA LYS A 808 -62.13 -61.04 -26.04
C LYS A 808 -61.40 -62.37 -25.80
N VAL A 809 -62.04 -63.50 -26.15
CA VAL A 809 -61.39 -64.82 -26.14
C VAL A 809 -60.19 -64.84 -27.08
N ILE A 810 -60.27 -64.21 -28.25
CA ILE A 810 -59.16 -64.13 -29.20
C ILE A 810 -58.01 -63.29 -28.61
N GLU A 811 -58.34 -62.13 -28.05
CA GLU A 811 -57.39 -61.24 -27.39
C GLU A 811 -56.63 -61.97 -26.26
N LEU A 812 -57.37 -62.63 -25.35
CA LEU A 812 -56.82 -63.43 -24.26
C LEU A 812 -56.04 -64.64 -24.77
N GLY A 813 -56.56 -65.38 -25.76
CA GLY A 813 -55.85 -66.50 -26.37
C GLY A 813 -54.49 -66.10 -26.94
N THR A 814 -54.43 -64.99 -27.69
CA THR A 814 -53.16 -64.47 -28.19
C THR A 814 -52.22 -64.00 -27.06
N LYS A 815 -52.77 -63.46 -25.97
CA LYS A 815 -52.00 -63.09 -24.76
C LYS A 815 -51.39 -64.32 -24.08
N HIS A 816 -52.18 -65.34 -23.80
CA HIS A 816 -51.72 -66.54 -23.07
C HIS A 816 -50.76 -67.39 -23.89
N PHE A 817 -51.07 -67.64 -25.16
CA PHE A 817 -50.34 -68.62 -25.97
C PHE A 817 -49.29 -67.98 -26.89
N LEU A 818 -49.46 -66.74 -27.34
CA LEU A 818 -48.50 -66.07 -28.24
C LEU A 818 -47.72 -64.93 -27.59
N GLY A 819 -48.08 -64.53 -26.37
CA GLY A 819 -47.39 -63.49 -25.63
C GLY A 819 -47.64 -62.06 -26.12
N ARG A 820 -48.69 -61.83 -26.93
CA ARG A 820 -48.96 -60.56 -27.64
C ARG A 820 -50.45 -60.33 -27.90
N ALA A 821 -50.83 -59.12 -28.29
CA ALA A 821 -52.16 -58.82 -28.82
C ALA A 821 -52.35 -59.35 -30.27
N PRO A 822 -53.60 -59.40 -30.80
CA PRO A 822 -53.86 -59.67 -32.21
C PRO A 822 -53.19 -58.62 -33.13
N LEU A 823 -52.62 -59.05 -34.25
CA LEU A 823 -51.83 -58.24 -35.17
C LEU A 823 -52.68 -57.29 -36.00
N ASN A 824 -53.77 -57.80 -36.56
CA ASN A 824 -54.60 -57.09 -37.53
C ASN A 824 -56.02 -57.69 -37.60
N GLN A 825 -56.91 -57.01 -38.32
CA GLN A 825 -58.30 -57.44 -38.48
C GLN A 825 -58.43 -58.82 -39.14
N LYS A 826 -57.52 -59.19 -40.04
CA LYS A 826 -57.51 -60.51 -40.70
C LYS A 826 -57.28 -61.64 -39.69
N GLU A 827 -56.39 -61.43 -38.72
CA GLU A 827 -56.14 -62.40 -37.66
C GLU A 827 -57.37 -62.57 -36.76
N ILE A 828 -58.03 -61.47 -36.38
CA ILE A 828 -59.28 -61.50 -35.59
C ILE A 828 -60.38 -62.25 -36.37
N GLN A 829 -60.58 -61.94 -37.65
CA GLN A 829 -61.57 -62.62 -38.49
C GLN A 829 -61.29 -64.12 -38.62
N LYS A 830 -60.04 -64.49 -38.89
CA LYS A 830 -59.60 -65.89 -39.00
C LYS A 830 -59.93 -66.68 -37.73
N TYR A 831 -59.60 -66.14 -36.57
CA TYR A 831 -59.86 -66.82 -35.30
C TYR A 831 -61.32 -66.77 -34.87
N ASN A 832 -62.06 -65.71 -35.19
CA ASN A 832 -63.49 -65.64 -34.91
C ASN A 832 -64.27 -66.69 -35.73
N GLN A 833 -63.92 -66.86 -37.02
CA GLN A 833 -64.48 -67.93 -37.84
C GLN A 833 -64.13 -69.32 -37.31
N LEU A 834 -62.90 -69.49 -36.78
CA LEU A 834 -62.46 -70.76 -36.20
C LEU A 834 -63.22 -71.08 -34.90
N LEU A 835 -63.39 -70.10 -34.01
CA LEU A 835 -64.18 -70.25 -32.78
C LEU A 835 -65.65 -70.56 -33.08
N ALA A 836 -66.25 -69.85 -34.05
CA ALA A 836 -67.63 -70.06 -34.44
C ALA A 836 -67.91 -71.45 -35.07
N SER A 837 -66.94 -72.02 -35.80
CA SER A 837 -67.12 -73.28 -36.53
C SER A 837 -66.68 -74.52 -35.74
N LYS A 838 -65.60 -74.45 -34.96
CA LYS A 838 -64.95 -75.62 -34.33
C LYS A 838 -64.73 -75.47 -32.82
N GLY A 839 -65.09 -74.34 -32.23
CA GLY A 839 -64.98 -74.07 -30.79
C GLY A 839 -63.55 -73.84 -30.29
N ILE A 840 -63.43 -73.67 -28.97
CA ILE A 840 -62.20 -73.25 -28.26
C ILE A 840 -61.02 -74.23 -28.40
N ARG A 841 -61.28 -75.55 -28.37
CA ARG A 841 -60.21 -76.56 -28.48
C ARG A 841 -59.49 -76.48 -29.83
N ALA A 842 -60.22 -76.21 -30.91
CA ALA A 842 -59.62 -76.01 -32.23
C ALA A 842 -58.84 -74.68 -32.32
N PHE A 843 -59.31 -73.64 -31.64
CA PHE A 843 -58.64 -72.35 -31.56
C PHE A 843 -57.30 -72.43 -30.83
N VAL A 844 -57.24 -73.06 -29.64
CA VAL A 844 -55.99 -73.26 -28.90
C VAL A 844 -54.99 -74.08 -29.71
N LYS A 845 -55.43 -75.19 -30.33
CA LYS A 845 -54.60 -75.98 -31.23
C LYS A 845 -54.04 -75.18 -32.39
N ALA A 846 -54.82 -74.25 -32.96
CA ALA A 846 -54.36 -73.40 -34.05
C ALA A 846 -53.33 -72.35 -33.60
N LEU A 847 -53.41 -71.86 -32.37
CA LEU A 847 -52.40 -70.95 -31.81
C LEU A 847 -51.09 -71.68 -31.50
N VAL A 848 -51.15 -72.81 -30.79
CA VAL A 848 -49.98 -73.57 -30.34
C VAL A 848 -49.26 -74.25 -31.50
N ASN A 849 -49.97 -74.67 -32.55
CA ASN A 849 -49.37 -75.23 -33.77
C ASN A 849 -49.09 -74.18 -34.85
N SER A 850 -49.16 -72.90 -34.52
CA SER A 850 -48.77 -71.84 -35.46
C SER A 850 -47.25 -71.82 -35.68
N MET A 851 -46.83 -71.40 -36.89
CA MET A 851 -45.40 -71.21 -37.20
C MET A 851 -44.76 -70.19 -36.25
N GLU A 852 -45.53 -69.18 -35.80
CA GLU A 852 -45.05 -68.19 -34.84
C GLU A 852 -44.73 -68.80 -33.48
N TYR A 853 -45.62 -69.66 -32.95
CA TYR A 853 -45.38 -70.34 -31.67
C TYR A 853 -44.10 -71.18 -31.73
N SER A 854 -43.92 -71.94 -32.81
CA SER A 854 -42.72 -72.77 -33.01
C SER A 854 -41.43 -71.94 -33.10
N GLN A 855 -41.45 -70.80 -33.80
CA GLN A 855 -40.27 -69.92 -33.92
C GLN A 855 -39.89 -69.22 -32.61
N VAL A 856 -40.86 -68.88 -31.77
CA VAL A 856 -40.63 -68.07 -30.57
C VAL A 856 -40.43 -68.91 -29.32
N PHE A 857 -41.22 -69.98 -29.16
CA PHE A 857 -41.22 -70.81 -27.94
C PHE A 857 -40.71 -72.24 -28.21
N GLY A 858 -40.83 -72.75 -29.44
CA GLY A 858 -40.49 -74.15 -29.73
C GLY A 858 -41.35 -75.13 -28.92
N GLU A 859 -40.75 -76.24 -28.49
CA GLU A 859 -41.47 -77.29 -27.74
C GLU A 859 -41.21 -77.25 -26.22
N ASP A 860 -40.18 -76.53 -25.78
CA ASP A 860 -39.64 -76.58 -24.41
C ASP A 860 -39.83 -75.30 -23.59
N VAL A 861 -40.26 -74.19 -24.20
CA VAL A 861 -40.34 -72.88 -23.55
C VAL A 861 -41.79 -72.55 -23.22
N VAL A 862 -42.03 -72.10 -21.99
CA VAL A 862 -43.33 -71.56 -21.59
C VAL A 862 -43.51 -70.18 -22.24
N PRO A 863 -44.68 -69.89 -22.85
CA PRO A 863 -44.99 -68.58 -23.37
C PRO A 863 -44.75 -67.49 -22.33
N TYR A 864 -44.25 -66.35 -22.79
CA TYR A 864 -43.94 -65.21 -21.94
C TYR A 864 -44.37 -63.91 -22.62
N ARG A 865 -44.52 -62.83 -21.85
CA ARG A 865 -44.86 -61.50 -22.37
C ARG A 865 -43.80 -61.02 -23.36
N ARG A 866 -44.21 -60.73 -24.59
CA ARG A 866 -43.33 -60.18 -25.64
C ARG A 866 -43.56 -58.67 -25.80
N TYR A 867 -42.56 -58.00 -26.37
CA TYR A 867 -42.62 -56.57 -26.70
C TYR A 867 -42.47 -56.39 -28.22
N PRO A 868 -43.54 -56.62 -29.00
CA PRO A 868 -43.49 -56.57 -30.47
C PRO A 868 -43.29 -55.14 -30.97
N THR A 869 -42.39 -54.92 -31.94
CA THR A 869 -42.07 -53.57 -32.45
C THR A 869 -42.60 -53.27 -33.85
N LEU A 870 -42.63 -54.27 -34.74
CA LEU A 870 -42.92 -54.07 -36.17
C LEU A 870 -44.40 -53.81 -36.51
N PRO A 871 -45.40 -54.52 -35.93
CA PRO A 871 -46.79 -54.26 -36.29
C PRO A 871 -47.31 -52.98 -35.59
N ALA A 872 -47.93 -52.10 -36.38
CA ALA A 872 -48.19 -50.69 -36.02
C ALA A 872 -48.85 -50.45 -34.64
N ALA A 873 -49.84 -51.25 -34.25
CA ALA A 873 -50.54 -51.09 -32.96
C ALA A 873 -50.24 -52.20 -31.96
N ASN A 874 -49.33 -53.13 -32.27
CA ASN A 874 -49.16 -54.31 -31.43
C ASN A 874 -48.40 -54.01 -30.14
N PHE A 875 -47.43 -53.10 -30.15
CA PHE A 875 -46.75 -52.65 -28.91
C PHE A 875 -47.74 -52.04 -27.89
N PRO A 876 -48.50 -50.96 -28.22
CA PRO A 876 -49.40 -50.35 -27.25
C PRO A 876 -50.55 -51.28 -26.84
N ASN A 877 -51.08 -52.10 -27.76
CA ASN A 877 -52.16 -53.04 -27.44
C ASN A 877 -51.67 -54.14 -26.48
N THR A 878 -50.46 -54.65 -26.69
CA THR A 878 -49.84 -55.64 -25.80
C THR A 878 -49.51 -55.01 -24.44
N GLU A 879 -49.04 -53.76 -24.41
CA GLU A 879 -48.77 -53.02 -23.17
C GLU A 879 -50.04 -52.84 -22.33
N SER A 880 -51.15 -52.42 -22.96
CA SER A 880 -52.47 -52.32 -22.32
C SER A 880 -52.92 -53.67 -21.77
N LEU A 881 -52.81 -54.74 -22.58
CA LEU A 881 -53.24 -56.08 -22.22
C LEU A 881 -52.55 -56.68 -20.99
N TYR A 882 -51.25 -56.46 -20.86
CA TYR A 882 -50.48 -56.99 -19.73
C TYR A 882 -50.44 -56.06 -18.52
N ASN A 883 -50.86 -54.81 -18.67
CA ASN A 883 -51.02 -53.90 -17.55
C ASN A 883 -52.44 -53.96 -16.95
N LYS A 884 -53.42 -54.47 -17.69
CA LYS A 884 -54.73 -54.85 -17.14
C LYS A 884 -54.62 -56.13 -16.32
N LEU A 885 -55.08 -56.07 -15.06
CA LEU A 885 -55.17 -57.21 -14.15
C LEU A 885 -56.36 -58.11 -14.52
N THR A 886 -56.29 -59.38 -14.13
CA THR A 886 -57.36 -60.37 -14.34
C THR A 886 -58.67 -59.86 -13.73
N LYS A 887 -59.74 -59.77 -14.54
CA LYS A 887 -61.08 -59.26 -14.15
C LYS A 887 -61.09 -57.80 -13.65
N GLN A 888 -60.12 -56.97 -14.07
CA GLN A 888 -60.12 -55.53 -13.76
C GLN A 888 -61.30 -54.80 -14.40
N ASP A 889 -61.59 -55.09 -15.66
CA ASP A 889 -62.73 -54.59 -16.42
C ASP A 889 -63.14 -55.59 -17.52
N ASP A 890 -64.37 -55.45 -18.04
CA ASP A 890 -64.90 -56.25 -19.14
C ASP A 890 -64.65 -55.61 -20.52
N GLU A 891 -63.83 -54.55 -20.58
CA GLU A 891 -63.58 -53.79 -21.80
C GLU A 891 -62.64 -54.56 -22.76
N LEU A 892 -62.97 -54.55 -24.04
CA LEU A 892 -62.12 -55.08 -25.10
C LEU A 892 -60.98 -54.11 -25.41
N VAL A 893 -59.74 -54.57 -25.30
CA VAL A 893 -58.56 -53.76 -25.68
C VAL A 893 -58.46 -53.68 -27.20
N VAL A 894 -58.81 -54.77 -27.90
CA VAL A 894 -58.81 -54.81 -29.37
C VAL A 894 -60.16 -55.36 -29.87
N PRO A 895 -61.22 -54.53 -29.93
CA PRO A 895 -62.52 -54.97 -30.44
C PRO A 895 -62.50 -55.25 -31.95
N SER A 896 -61.90 -54.32 -32.72
CA SER A 896 -61.58 -54.43 -34.13
C SER A 896 -60.60 -53.33 -34.51
N PHE A 897 -59.95 -53.45 -35.66
CA PHE A 897 -59.18 -52.34 -36.22
C PHE A 897 -60.09 -51.45 -37.07
N GLU A 898 -59.87 -50.13 -37.02
CA GLU A 898 -60.60 -49.17 -37.85
C GLU A 898 -60.55 -49.56 -39.33
N THR A 899 -61.68 -49.39 -40.03
CA THR A 899 -61.77 -49.72 -41.44
C THR A 899 -60.83 -48.84 -42.24
N THR A 900 -59.82 -49.44 -42.85
CA THR A 900 -59.01 -48.74 -43.85
C THR A 900 -59.86 -48.57 -45.11
N ARG A 901 -59.93 -47.34 -45.63
CA ARG A 901 -60.61 -47.09 -46.91
C ARG A 901 -59.99 -47.99 -47.97
N SER A 902 -60.82 -48.73 -48.68
CA SER A 902 -60.39 -49.45 -49.88
C SER A 902 -59.69 -48.46 -50.83
N LYS A 903 -58.60 -48.87 -51.47
CA LYS A 903 -58.00 -48.09 -52.58
C LYS A 903 -58.94 -47.94 -53.79
N MET A 904 -60.13 -48.53 -53.73
CA MET A 904 -61.24 -48.32 -54.66
C MET A 904 -62.31 -47.44 -54.00
N ASP A 905 -62.67 -46.39 -54.71
CA ASP A 905 -63.59 -45.34 -54.29
C ASP A 905 -65.04 -45.85 -54.33
N ASN A 906 -65.63 -46.05 -53.15
CA ASN A 906 -67.04 -46.42 -52.99
C ASN A 906 -68.00 -45.32 -53.47
N GLY A 907 -67.50 -44.12 -53.84
CA GLY A 907 -68.26 -43.05 -54.48
C GLY A 907 -68.76 -43.35 -55.90
N LYS A 908 -68.40 -44.49 -56.50
CA LYS A 908 -68.94 -44.95 -57.80
C LYS A 908 -70.13 -45.91 -57.70
N LEU A 909 -70.70 -46.13 -56.51
CA LEU A 909 -71.89 -46.95 -56.32
C LEU A 909 -73.09 -46.09 -55.88
N PRO A 910 -74.22 -46.11 -56.63
CA PRO A 910 -75.25 -45.08 -56.58
C PRO A 910 -76.36 -45.34 -55.54
N LEU A 911 -76.04 -45.70 -54.29
CA LEU A 911 -77.07 -45.90 -53.25
C LEU A 911 -76.49 -45.84 -51.83
N ALA A 912 -76.45 -44.63 -51.23
CA ALA A 912 -76.56 -44.42 -49.77
C ALA A 912 -76.41 -42.91 -49.41
N ALA A 913 -77.17 -42.04 -50.08
CA ALA A 913 -77.40 -40.68 -49.61
C ALA A 913 -78.69 -40.66 -48.80
N GLN A 914 -78.67 -41.20 -47.57
CA GLN A 914 -79.77 -41.10 -46.59
C GLN A 914 -79.33 -41.71 -45.26
N ALA A 915 -78.78 -40.89 -44.36
CA ALA A 915 -78.89 -40.99 -42.90
C ALA A 915 -77.80 -40.11 -42.24
N ASN A 916 -78.00 -38.79 -42.33
CA ASN A 916 -77.41 -37.85 -41.39
C ASN A 916 -78.53 -37.38 -40.45
N GLY A 917 -78.25 -37.41 -39.16
CA GLY A 917 -79.06 -36.84 -38.09
C GLY A 917 -78.85 -37.64 -36.81
N THR A 918 -78.56 -37.09 -35.63
CA THR A 918 -78.65 -35.73 -35.12
C THR A 918 -78.09 -35.74 -33.67
N ASN A 919 -77.64 -34.57 -33.19
CA ASN A 919 -77.45 -34.16 -31.78
C ASN A 919 -76.18 -34.70 -31.07
N GLY A 920 -75.37 -33.92 -30.36
CA GLY A 920 -75.55 -32.61 -29.74
C GLY A 920 -75.25 -32.72 -28.23
N ALA A 921 -74.59 -31.71 -27.64
CA ALA A 921 -74.08 -31.61 -26.25
C ALA A 921 -72.76 -32.37 -26.01
N GLY A 922 -71.65 -31.79 -25.54
CA GLY A 922 -71.51 -30.70 -24.58
C GLY A 922 -70.51 -31.18 -23.51
N LYS A 923 -69.20 -31.02 -23.74
CA LYS A 923 -68.15 -31.38 -22.77
C LYS A 923 -67.87 -30.20 -21.83
N THR A 924 -68.51 -30.18 -20.66
CA THR A 924 -68.19 -29.27 -19.53
C THR A 924 -67.72 -30.07 -18.32
N ALA A 925 -66.68 -30.89 -18.50
CA ALA A 925 -65.99 -31.59 -17.40
C ALA A 925 -64.50 -31.85 -17.74
N GLN A 926 -63.82 -30.85 -18.30
CA GLN A 926 -62.39 -30.88 -18.61
C GLN A 926 -61.64 -29.60 -18.16
N TYR A 927 -62.26 -28.78 -17.30
CA TYR A 927 -61.69 -27.50 -16.83
C TYR A 927 -61.24 -27.48 -15.36
N LEU A 928 -61.40 -28.58 -14.61
CA LEU A 928 -60.97 -28.67 -13.21
C LEU A 928 -59.75 -29.58 -12.98
N GLU A 929 -59.36 -30.39 -13.97
CA GLU A 929 -58.10 -31.16 -13.94
C GLU A 929 -56.94 -30.49 -14.69
N LEU A 930 -57.20 -29.43 -15.48
CA LEU A 930 -56.14 -28.59 -16.08
C LEU A 930 -55.56 -27.57 -15.07
N ALA A 931 -56.22 -27.38 -13.92
CA ALA A 931 -55.88 -26.35 -12.94
C ALA A 931 -54.89 -26.82 -11.83
N ARG A 932 -54.35 -28.04 -11.89
CA ARG A 932 -53.31 -28.53 -10.95
C ARG A 932 -51.98 -28.91 -11.60
N SER A 933 -51.83 -28.80 -12.92
CA SER A 933 -50.57 -29.09 -13.64
C SER A 933 -49.86 -27.86 -14.24
N MET A 934 -50.26 -26.63 -13.88
CA MET A 934 -49.64 -25.38 -14.38
C MET A 934 -48.80 -24.61 -13.34
N ASN A 935 -48.36 -25.25 -12.25
CA ASN A 935 -47.43 -24.66 -11.28
C ASN A 935 -46.03 -25.31 -11.35
N ALA A 936 -45.46 -25.33 -12.55
CA ALA A 936 -44.01 -25.23 -12.75
C ALA A 936 -43.73 -23.79 -13.21
N PRO A 937 -42.57 -23.18 -12.91
CA PRO A 937 -42.30 -21.82 -13.35
C PRO A 937 -42.20 -21.85 -14.89
N GLU A 938 -43.27 -21.48 -15.57
CA GLU A 938 -43.24 -21.24 -16.99
C GLU A 938 -42.26 -20.07 -17.20
N THR A 939 -41.11 -20.38 -17.79
CA THR A 939 -40.48 -19.47 -18.75
C THR A 939 -41.61 -18.89 -19.58
N VAL A 940 -41.87 -17.59 -19.44
CA VAL A 940 -42.77 -16.84 -20.30
C VAL A 940 -42.44 -17.28 -21.72
N GLN A 941 -43.35 -18.02 -22.37
CA GLN A 941 -43.35 -18.02 -23.82
C GLN A 941 -43.45 -16.54 -24.17
N GLU A 942 -42.34 -15.95 -24.61
CA GLU A 942 -42.34 -14.61 -25.17
C GLU A 942 -43.45 -14.63 -26.21
N SER A 943 -44.59 -14.01 -25.88
CA SER A 943 -45.60 -13.70 -26.88
C SER A 943 -44.85 -12.97 -27.97
N ALA A 944 -44.81 -13.51 -29.18
CA ALA A 944 -44.05 -12.94 -30.29
C ALA A 944 -44.23 -11.41 -30.27
N ALA A 945 -43.16 -10.68 -30.00
CA ALA A 945 -43.23 -9.22 -29.83
C ALA A 945 -43.92 -8.64 -31.06
N ARG A 946 -45.02 -7.90 -30.87
CA ARG A 946 -45.79 -7.34 -31.99
C ARG A 946 -44.92 -6.26 -32.65
N ILE A 947 -44.41 -6.55 -33.85
CA ILE A 947 -43.55 -5.63 -34.60
C ILE A 947 -44.45 -4.60 -35.30
N PHE A 948 -44.27 -3.32 -34.98
CA PHE A 948 -44.94 -2.22 -35.65
C PHE A 948 -44.11 -1.72 -36.83
N ARG A 949 -44.68 -1.81 -38.04
CA ARG A 949 -44.07 -1.30 -39.28
C ARG A 949 -44.99 -0.28 -39.91
N HIS A 950 -44.46 0.91 -40.17
CA HIS A 950 -45.13 1.93 -40.96
C HIS A 950 -45.12 1.56 -42.44
N SER A 951 -46.27 1.69 -43.11
CA SER A 951 -46.40 1.54 -44.56
C SER A 951 -46.79 2.91 -45.15
N PRO A 952 -46.24 3.33 -46.30
CA PRO A 952 -46.64 4.60 -46.95
C PRO A 952 -48.14 4.67 -47.31
N GLN A 953 -48.84 3.53 -47.32
CA GLN A 953 -50.28 3.42 -47.59
C GLN A 953 -51.13 3.29 -46.31
N ALA A 954 -50.55 3.51 -45.12
CA ALA A 954 -51.24 3.33 -43.85
C ALA A 954 -52.34 4.37 -43.63
N ASN A 955 -53.47 3.93 -43.07
CA ASN A 955 -54.54 4.85 -42.66
C ASN A 955 -54.10 5.67 -41.45
N ARG A 956 -54.68 6.87 -41.27
CA ARG A 956 -54.35 7.78 -40.14
C ARG A 956 -54.38 7.10 -38.76
N SER A 957 -55.31 6.17 -38.54
CA SER A 957 -55.39 5.38 -37.30
C SER A 957 -54.21 4.42 -37.12
N GLN A 958 -53.70 3.81 -38.20
CA GLN A 958 -52.57 2.89 -38.16
C GLN A 958 -51.25 3.66 -37.97
N THR A 959 -51.11 4.83 -38.60
CA THR A 959 -49.98 5.74 -38.36
C THR A 959 -49.96 6.20 -36.90
N GLN A 960 -51.14 6.45 -36.30
CA GLN A 960 -51.25 6.79 -34.89
C GLN A 960 -50.82 5.63 -33.96
N GLU A 961 -51.21 4.39 -34.27
CA GLU A 961 -50.74 3.22 -33.51
C GLU A 961 -49.21 3.06 -33.55
N VAL A 962 -48.57 3.41 -34.67
CA VAL A 962 -47.10 3.40 -34.82
C VAL A 962 -46.47 4.51 -33.97
N ILE A 963 -47.01 5.73 -33.98
CA ILE A 963 -46.54 6.82 -33.12
C ILE A 963 -46.63 6.41 -31.64
N ASP A 964 -47.77 5.87 -31.22
CA ASP A 964 -47.99 5.46 -29.83
C ASP A 964 -47.03 4.31 -29.44
N ALA A 965 -46.71 3.41 -30.38
CA ALA A 965 -45.71 2.35 -30.17
C ALA A 965 -44.28 2.91 -30.02
N VAL A 966 -43.90 3.95 -30.77
CA VAL A 966 -42.59 4.63 -30.62
C VAL A 966 -42.45 5.20 -29.21
N TYR A 967 -43.44 5.94 -28.73
CA TYR A 967 -43.41 6.50 -27.38
C TYR A 967 -43.43 5.41 -26.29
N ALA A 968 -44.23 4.36 -26.47
CA ALA A 968 -44.29 3.25 -25.53
C ALA A 968 -42.92 2.58 -25.36
N GLN A 969 -42.21 2.34 -26.46
CA GLN A 969 -40.89 1.70 -26.47
C GLN A 969 -39.78 2.60 -25.90
N LEU A 970 -39.73 3.88 -26.29
CA LEU A 970 -38.65 4.78 -25.88
C LEU A 970 -38.81 5.31 -24.46
N LEU A 971 -40.04 5.45 -23.98
CA LEU A 971 -40.33 6.07 -22.69
C LEU A 971 -40.78 5.08 -21.60
N ASP A 972 -40.77 3.77 -21.89
CA ASP A 972 -41.28 2.70 -21.02
C ASP A 972 -42.70 3.03 -20.50
N VAL A 973 -43.63 3.35 -21.41
CA VAL A 973 -45.03 3.71 -21.10
C VAL A 973 -45.99 2.71 -21.77
N PRO A 974 -47.14 2.35 -21.16
CA PRO A 974 -48.12 1.49 -21.82
C PRO A 974 -48.65 2.12 -23.12
N GLN A 975 -48.65 1.37 -24.23
CA GLN A 975 -49.09 1.86 -25.56
C GLN A 975 -50.50 2.46 -25.56
N ALA A 976 -51.41 1.93 -24.74
CA ALA A 976 -52.79 2.41 -24.67
C ALA A 976 -52.96 3.74 -23.92
N GLN A 977 -51.92 4.26 -23.24
CA GLN A 977 -52.00 5.40 -22.33
C GLN A 977 -50.72 6.25 -22.38
N VAL A 978 -50.35 6.76 -23.56
CA VAL A 978 -49.25 7.73 -23.68
C VAL A 978 -49.75 9.13 -23.27
N PRO A 979 -49.22 9.75 -22.19
CA PRO A 979 -49.64 11.07 -21.75
C PRO A 979 -49.36 12.15 -22.80
N ASP A 980 -50.27 13.12 -22.93
CA ASP A 980 -50.14 14.22 -23.90
C ASP A 980 -48.89 15.09 -23.65
N GLU A 981 -48.40 15.15 -22.40
CA GLU A 981 -47.18 15.87 -22.02
C GLU A 981 -45.92 15.28 -22.66
N PHE A 982 -45.95 14.01 -23.08
CA PHE A 982 -44.79 13.32 -23.67
C PHE A 982 -44.74 13.46 -25.20
N ARG A 983 -45.80 13.98 -25.80
CA ARG A 983 -45.98 14.04 -27.26
C ARG A 983 -45.28 15.25 -27.88
N LEU A 984 -44.48 15.00 -28.90
CA LEU A 984 -43.78 16.02 -29.68
C LEU A 984 -44.66 16.41 -30.88
N GLN A 985 -45.63 17.31 -30.63
CA GLN A 985 -46.68 17.67 -31.59
C GLN A 985 -46.16 18.08 -32.98
N SER A 986 -45.01 18.76 -33.06
CA SER A 986 -44.40 19.15 -34.34
C SER A 986 -43.90 17.94 -35.16
N TRP A 987 -43.31 16.96 -34.50
CA TRP A 987 -42.79 15.74 -35.13
C TRP A 987 -43.91 14.75 -35.46
N GLU A 988 -44.96 14.67 -34.63
CA GLU A 988 -46.16 13.88 -34.94
C GLU A 988 -46.89 14.45 -36.16
N ALA A 989 -47.03 15.77 -36.25
CA ALA A 989 -47.65 16.43 -37.41
C ALA A 989 -46.84 16.17 -38.70
N ALA A 990 -45.51 16.25 -38.63
CA ALA A 990 -44.62 15.94 -39.76
C ALA A 990 -44.72 14.45 -40.18
N PHE A 991 -44.82 13.53 -39.22
CA PHE A 991 -44.96 12.10 -39.50
C PHE A 991 -46.32 11.76 -40.12
N LEU A 992 -47.39 12.41 -39.64
CA LEU A 992 -48.73 12.27 -40.20
C LEU A 992 -48.85 12.90 -41.61
N ALA A 993 -48.04 13.91 -41.92
CA ALA A 993 -47.94 14.50 -43.26
C ALA A 993 -47.11 13.64 -44.24
N GLY A 994 -46.34 12.66 -43.73
CA GLY A 994 -45.45 11.81 -44.52
C GLY A 994 -44.06 12.41 -44.78
N ASP A 995 -43.71 13.50 -44.11
CA ASP A 995 -42.46 14.25 -44.32
C ASP A 995 -41.27 13.71 -43.49
N CYS A 996 -41.51 12.75 -42.58
CA CYS A 996 -40.45 12.10 -41.81
C CYS A 996 -40.64 10.58 -41.67
N THR A 997 -39.54 9.88 -41.41
CA THR A 997 -39.49 8.43 -41.24
C THR A 997 -39.66 7.99 -39.79
N VAL A 998 -39.92 6.70 -39.54
CA VAL A 998 -40.00 6.16 -38.17
C VAL A 998 -38.64 6.33 -37.47
N ARG A 999 -37.55 6.16 -38.20
CA ARG A 999 -36.18 6.39 -37.69
C ARG A 999 -36.00 7.83 -37.20
N GLU A 1000 -36.42 8.81 -37.99
CA GLU A 1000 -36.28 10.23 -37.62
C GLU A 1000 -37.14 10.58 -36.41
N LEU A 1001 -38.36 10.03 -36.33
CA LEU A 1001 -39.22 10.19 -35.16
C LEU A 1001 -38.57 9.56 -33.91
N VAL A 1002 -37.98 8.36 -34.03
CA VAL A 1002 -37.23 7.69 -32.94
C VAL A 1002 -36.06 8.56 -32.48
N LYS A 1003 -35.27 9.12 -33.41
CA LYS A 1003 -34.17 10.04 -33.08
C LYS A 1003 -34.67 11.30 -32.36
N ALA A 1004 -35.77 11.88 -32.83
CA ALA A 1004 -36.35 13.09 -32.24
C ALA A 1004 -36.81 12.85 -30.79
N VAL A 1005 -37.47 11.72 -30.54
CA VAL A 1005 -37.91 11.33 -29.19
C VAL A 1005 -36.71 11.04 -28.28
N ALA A 1006 -35.71 10.30 -28.74
CA ALA A 1006 -34.51 9.97 -27.96
C ALA A 1006 -33.62 11.18 -27.64
N LYS A 1007 -33.65 12.22 -28.49
CA LYS A 1007 -32.91 13.48 -28.26
C LYS A 1007 -33.71 14.54 -27.49
N SER A 1008 -34.98 14.28 -27.19
CA SER A 1008 -35.84 15.23 -26.49
C SER A 1008 -35.36 15.55 -25.07
N ASP A 1009 -35.65 16.76 -24.59
CA ASP A 1009 -35.38 17.16 -23.20
C ASP A 1009 -36.11 16.24 -22.20
N LEU A 1010 -37.28 15.73 -22.59
CA LEU A 1010 -38.04 14.77 -21.79
C LEU A 1010 -37.29 13.46 -21.59
N TYR A 1011 -36.70 12.91 -22.65
CA TYR A 1011 -35.89 11.70 -22.57
C TYR A 1011 -34.65 11.93 -21.69
N GLN A 1012 -34.02 13.10 -21.80
CA GLN A 1012 -32.88 13.50 -20.96
C GLN A 1012 -33.24 13.53 -19.48
N GLN A 1013 -34.36 14.16 -19.13
CA GLN A 1013 -34.82 14.27 -17.75
C GLN A 1013 -35.17 12.90 -17.12
N ARG A 1014 -35.72 11.98 -17.91
CA ARG A 1014 -36.12 10.66 -17.39
C ARG A 1014 -34.97 9.66 -17.32
N PHE A 1015 -34.11 9.60 -18.33
CA PHE A 1015 -33.18 8.48 -18.49
C PHE A 1015 -31.69 8.87 -18.52
N VAL A 1016 -31.36 10.17 -18.56
CA VAL A 1016 -29.97 10.62 -18.64
C VAL A 1016 -29.53 11.34 -17.37
N ILE A 1017 -30.26 12.36 -16.93
CA ILE A 1017 -29.94 13.16 -15.73
C ILE A 1017 -29.94 12.32 -14.44
N PRO A 1018 -30.91 11.40 -14.21
CA PRO A 1018 -30.99 10.66 -12.95
C PRO A 1018 -29.96 9.53 -12.81
N TYR A 1019 -29.28 9.14 -13.90
CA TYR A 1019 -28.50 7.91 -13.96
C TYR A 1019 -27.04 8.16 -14.37
N PRO A 1020 -26.08 7.35 -13.86
CA PRO A 1020 -24.68 7.46 -14.26
C PRO A 1020 -24.47 6.98 -15.71
N ASN A 1021 -23.50 7.56 -16.42
CA ASN A 1021 -23.23 7.33 -17.85
C ASN A 1021 -23.24 5.85 -18.31
N PRO A 1022 -22.66 4.88 -17.57
CA PRO A 1022 -22.75 3.47 -17.98
C PRO A 1022 -24.17 2.91 -17.99
N LYS A 1023 -25.02 3.35 -17.04
CA LYS A 1023 -26.42 2.94 -16.99
C LYS A 1023 -27.24 3.62 -18.09
N VAL A 1024 -26.87 4.84 -18.46
CA VAL A 1024 -27.45 5.57 -19.60
C VAL A 1024 -27.14 4.87 -20.92
N ALA A 1025 -25.93 4.36 -21.10
CA ALA A 1025 -25.56 3.57 -22.29
C ALA A 1025 -26.39 2.28 -22.37
N GLU A 1026 -26.51 1.55 -21.27
CA GLU A 1026 -27.32 0.33 -21.19
C GLU A 1026 -28.81 0.58 -21.50
N THR A 1027 -29.39 1.69 -21.00
CA THR A 1027 -30.79 2.03 -21.27
C THR A 1027 -31.01 2.47 -22.71
N LEU A 1028 -30.06 3.21 -23.31
CA LEU A 1028 -30.11 3.59 -24.72
C LEU A 1028 -30.10 2.37 -25.65
N ASP A 1029 -29.22 1.40 -25.41
CA ASP A 1029 -29.18 0.17 -26.20
C ASP A 1029 -30.46 -0.66 -26.03
N ARG A 1030 -31.03 -0.69 -24.82
CA ARG A 1030 -32.32 -1.35 -24.58
C ARG A 1030 -33.47 -0.67 -25.34
N HIS A 1031 -33.56 0.66 -25.31
CA HIS A 1031 -34.67 1.38 -25.95
C HIS A 1031 -34.53 1.42 -27.48
N LEU A 1032 -33.32 1.61 -28.00
CA LEU A 1032 -33.06 1.82 -29.43
C LEU A 1032 -32.76 0.52 -30.19
N LEU A 1033 -32.09 -0.45 -29.57
CA LEU A 1033 -31.74 -1.73 -30.20
C LEU A 1033 -32.54 -2.92 -29.69
N GLY A 1034 -33.27 -2.76 -28.58
CA GLY A 1034 -34.12 -3.80 -28.01
C GLY A 1034 -33.35 -4.93 -27.33
N ARG A 1035 -32.07 -4.73 -27.02
CA ARG A 1035 -31.19 -5.75 -26.41
C ARG A 1035 -30.34 -5.16 -25.29
N THR A 1036 -29.73 -6.02 -24.49
CA THR A 1036 -28.70 -5.58 -23.53
C THR A 1036 -27.35 -5.39 -24.23
N ALA A 1037 -26.60 -4.38 -23.79
CA ALA A 1037 -25.29 -4.05 -24.31
C ALA A 1037 -24.20 -4.94 -23.71
N SER A 1038 -23.17 -5.27 -24.50
CA SER A 1038 -21.97 -5.93 -23.97
C SER A 1038 -21.11 -4.95 -23.17
N SER A 1039 -20.24 -5.46 -22.29
CA SER A 1039 -19.37 -4.60 -21.46
C SER A 1039 -18.41 -3.72 -22.28
N ILE A 1040 -18.06 -4.12 -23.50
CA ILE A 1040 -17.21 -3.35 -24.41
C ILE A 1040 -18.01 -2.18 -25.00
N GLU A 1041 -19.22 -2.45 -25.50
CA GLU A 1041 -20.13 -1.43 -26.05
C GLU A 1041 -20.48 -0.37 -24.98
N ILE A 1042 -20.75 -0.80 -23.74
CA ILE A 1042 -21.03 0.13 -22.63
C ILE A 1042 -19.85 1.08 -22.41
N ASN A 1043 -18.61 0.59 -22.43
CA ASN A 1043 -17.42 1.43 -22.25
C ASN A 1043 -17.22 2.41 -23.41
N GLU A 1044 -17.44 1.96 -24.64
CA GLU A 1044 -17.35 2.79 -25.84
C GLU A 1044 -18.43 3.90 -25.84
N MET A 1045 -19.69 3.53 -25.58
CA MET A 1045 -20.79 4.48 -25.50
C MET A 1045 -20.63 5.45 -24.32
N THR A 1046 -20.13 4.97 -23.17
CA THR A 1046 -19.83 5.83 -22.02
C THR A 1046 -18.76 6.87 -22.36
N ARG A 1047 -17.72 6.47 -23.10
CA ARG A 1047 -16.69 7.40 -23.58
C ARG A 1047 -17.28 8.43 -24.55
N LEU A 1048 -18.09 7.98 -25.51
CA LEU A 1048 -18.71 8.84 -26.51
C LEU A 1048 -19.71 9.82 -25.87
N LEU A 1049 -20.49 9.37 -24.88
CA LEU A 1049 -21.39 10.21 -24.08
C LEU A 1049 -20.63 11.30 -23.32
N THR A 1050 -19.45 10.98 -22.79
CA THR A 1050 -18.63 11.92 -22.02
C THR A 1050 -17.93 12.94 -22.92
N GLU A 1051 -17.48 12.53 -24.11
CA GLU A 1051 -16.76 13.41 -25.05
C GLU A 1051 -17.69 14.30 -25.89
N LYS A 1052 -18.84 13.78 -26.32
CA LYS A 1052 -19.70 14.41 -27.34
C LYS A 1052 -21.18 14.56 -26.93
N GLY A 1053 -21.57 14.06 -25.76
CA GLY A 1053 -22.93 14.17 -25.23
C GLY A 1053 -23.93 13.18 -25.84
N LEU A 1054 -25.18 13.26 -25.37
CA LEU A 1054 -26.27 12.32 -25.73
C LEU A 1054 -26.55 12.25 -27.23
N HIS A 1055 -26.62 13.41 -27.90
CA HIS A 1055 -27.05 13.48 -29.29
C HIS A 1055 -26.15 12.65 -30.21
N ALA A 1056 -24.84 12.69 -29.96
CA ALA A 1056 -23.86 11.92 -30.71
C ALA A 1056 -23.99 10.41 -30.46
N VAL A 1057 -24.37 9.99 -29.24
CA VAL A 1057 -24.61 8.56 -28.93
C VAL A 1057 -25.87 8.07 -29.62
N VAL A 1058 -26.96 8.84 -29.60
CA VAL A 1058 -28.20 8.49 -30.28
C VAL A 1058 -27.98 8.38 -31.80
N ASP A 1059 -27.24 9.31 -32.40
CA ASP A 1059 -26.88 9.21 -33.82
C ASP A 1059 -26.01 8.00 -34.10
N HIS A 1060 -25.00 7.73 -33.27
CA HIS A 1060 -24.13 6.57 -33.43
C HIS A 1060 -24.91 5.23 -33.41
N ILE A 1061 -25.91 5.11 -32.52
CA ILE A 1061 -26.72 3.89 -32.40
C ILE A 1061 -27.71 3.76 -33.57
N VAL A 1062 -28.45 4.84 -33.88
CA VAL A 1062 -29.55 4.78 -34.87
C VAL A 1062 -29.04 4.80 -36.31
N ASP A 1063 -27.88 5.39 -36.58
CA ASP A 1063 -27.21 5.32 -37.89
C ASP A 1063 -26.25 4.12 -37.99
N GLY A 1064 -26.21 3.28 -36.95
CA GLY A 1064 -25.40 2.07 -36.92
C GLY A 1064 -25.96 0.99 -37.87
N ALA A 1065 -25.05 0.18 -38.43
CA ALA A 1065 -25.40 -0.92 -39.32
C ALA A 1065 -26.35 -1.95 -38.68
N GLU A 1066 -26.35 -2.08 -37.35
CA GLU A 1066 -27.28 -2.94 -36.63
C GLU A 1066 -28.72 -2.39 -36.67
N TYR A 1067 -28.89 -1.09 -36.43
CA TYR A 1067 -30.20 -0.46 -36.48
C TYR A 1067 -30.80 -0.55 -37.88
N ASP A 1068 -29.99 -0.28 -38.92
CA ASP A 1068 -30.36 -0.45 -40.33
C ASP A 1068 -30.83 -1.87 -40.65
N ARG A 1069 -30.08 -2.87 -40.19
CA ARG A 1069 -30.34 -4.28 -40.51
C ARG A 1069 -31.66 -4.78 -39.94
N PHE A 1070 -32.03 -4.32 -38.74
CA PHE A 1070 -33.19 -4.85 -38.02
C PHE A 1070 -34.43 -3.97 -38.12
N PHE A 1071 -34.27 -2.64 -38.16
CA PHE A 1071 -35.39 -1.70 -38.10
C PHE A 1071 -35.51 -0.87 -39.39
N GLY A 1072 -34.39 -0.40 -39.95
CA GLY A 1072 -34.39 0.50 -41.10
C GLY A 1072 -35.23 1.76 -40.84
N ASP A 1073 -35.84 2.31 -41.89
CA ASP A 1073 -36.57 3.60 -41.79
C ASP A 1073 -38.02 3.48 -41.31
N MET A 1074 -38.56 2.26 -41.28
CA MET A 1074 -40.01 2.04 -41.24
C MET A 1074 -40.48 1.17 -40.07
N VAL A 1075 -39.58 0.63 -39.24
CA VAL A 1075 -39.94 -0.27 -38.14
C VAL A 1075 -39.60 0.37 -36.80
N VAL A 1076 -40.52 0.25 -35.84
CA VAL A 1076 -40.31 0.70 -34.46
C VAL A 1076 -39.38 -0.28 -33.74
N PRO A 1077 -38.40 0.18 -32.94
CA PRO A 1077 -37.60 -0.71 -32.10
C PRO A 1077 -38.47 -1.62 -31.23
N TYR A 1078 -38.08 -2.86 -31.05
CA TYR A 1078 -38.80 -3.84 -30.24
C TYR A 1078 -37.80 -4.72 -29.48
N SER A 1079 -38.22 -5.28 -28.34
CA SER A 1079 -37.38 -6.18 -27.55
C SER A 1079 -37.00 -7.42 -28.34
N LYS A 1080 -35.70 -7.67 -28.48
CA LYS A 1080 -35.14 -8.89 -29.08
C LYS A 1080 -34.88 -9.88 -27.94
N GLY A 1081 -35.56 -11.04 -27.97
CA GLY A 1081 -35.22 -12.16 -27.09
C GLY A 1081 -33.76 -12.57 -27.32
N ASN A 1082 -33.05 -12.87 -26.23
CA ASN A 1082 -31.62 -13.22 -26.26
C ASN A 1082 -31.31 -14.51 -27.00
#